data_AF-A0A831UY81-F1
#
_entry.id   AF-A0A831UY81-F1
#
_cell.length_a   1.000
_cell.length_b   1.000
_cell.length_c   1.000
_cell.angle_alpha   90.00
_cell.angle_beta   90.00
_cell.angle_gamma   90.00
#
_symmetry.space_group_name_H-M   'P 1'
#
loop_
_entity.id
_entity.type
_entity.pdbx_description
1 polymer ?
#
loop_
_entity_poly.entity_id
_entity_poly.type
_entity_poly.pdbx_seq_one_letter_code
_entity_poly.pdbx_strand_id
1 'polypeptide(L)'
;MPKLLIVWTNPASNYTPPASVLRMLQRWGYETELAYYQSTTQLHTKGAGTIVPDSATARDYLRQFDAVLVFNHVRFGSTGNSPNDGTATWLNWNTDADPPVLFFGMHLHASRSALNTRLPSDFPLVRWNPSDPNTFYEAETGVSSGTSVLTAQWNVACRGGTPVRLLRENRRVYTTSFWAHETSGTIQIYFARLDLAKHAALASTNFPYRGQTMPKGEILAVPDYPESAYSGGRSFGNDAIVAYRYAQHYLLPISGSDTRNLRSIAALYTFWLPYGLKCAGVLPRRPFPVYWEIDHFMQIYNTPGTLTERLQNLRALWDWLIDFANTRNTHIICGTVGSYWTSGTYSTAEESEVAQVLSESERQIAQQILQKIRMNHARATPVCIHDHVVMGSEGWGNATYNATIGRHAATDRWTLGKPNDVRRRTGRVVLKEAYSGTPPAGTLEVVMDGRVYYDIPLGVSEEMTGTGDLSAPHRTADYHLAKIVIERGESYVVDGLGFPDAFCGIHRYANAAANSTGGQGYWRVLREKGVRGIRAHEASARRGSDAQRVPASRVWNGLVLPIERQLEIPGSDAGGFYHGTLTSVVRPTFTIANDLTTNWGTQYEAMAWRGYQRVLTTAVNAWLGCAVHYEAPYQHPPYWASMVNPADPLASFDPARFSLYGANNPHFSFVKDLFEQMDAVIQILPAFYRWGTVSDVMDRIEEEA
;
A
#
# COMPACT_ATOMS: atom_id res chain seq x y z
N MET A 1 23.33 -0.82 17.49
CA MET A 1 22.29 -0.81 16.44
C MET A 1 23.00 -1.08 15.13
N PRO A 2 22.45 -1.88 14.21
CA PRO A 2 23.17 -2.15 12.97
C PRO A 2 23.31 -0.88 12.14
N LYS A 3 24.51 -0.64 11.62
CA LYS A 3 24.89 0.56 10.87
C LYS A 3 24.99 0.22 9.38
N LEU A 4 24.25 0.94 8.54
CA LEU A 4 24.18 0.71 7.10
C LEU A 4 24.79 1.88 6.34
N LEU A 5 25.61 1.58 5.33
CA LEU A 5 26.03 2.57 4.35
C LEU A 5 25.10 2.53 3.15
N ILE A 6 24.56 3.67 2.75
CA ILE A 6 23.72 3.82 1.56
C ILE A 6 24.55 4.55 0.50
N VAL A 7 24.81 3.88 -0.62
CA VAL A 7 25.62 4.38 -1.73
C VAL A 7 24.73 4.68 -2.93
N TRP A 8 24.74 5.94 -3.39
CA TRP A 8 23.85 6.46 -4.44
C TRP A 8 24.60 7.24 -5.54
N THR A 9 23.95 7.57 -6.66
CA THR A 9 24.47 8.54 -7.65
C THR A 9 24.60 9.94 -7.07
N ASN A 10 25.58 10.71 -7.55
CA ASN A 10 25.76 12.13 -7.20
C ASN A 10 24.44 12.92 -7.16
N PRO A 11 24.12 13.63 -6.05
CA PRO A 11 22.90 14.42 -5.90
C PRO A 11 22.85 15.73 -6.71
N ALA A 12 23.96 16.18 -7.31
CA ALA A 12 24.01 17.39 -8.14
C ALA A 12 23.31 17.24 -9.51
N SER A 13 23.15 16.02 -9.99
CA SER A 13 22.09 15.71 -10.96
C SER A 13 20.81 15.56 -10.13
N ASN A 14 19.75 16.35 -10.37
CA ASN A 14 18.42 16.44 -9.71
C ASN A 14 17.78 15.17 -9.04
N TYR A 15 18.55 14.37 -8.32
CA TYR A 15 18.29 13.02 -7.82
C TYR A 15 18.77 12.99 -6.38
N THR A 16 18.03 13.67 -5.51
CA THR A 16 18.17 13.52 -4.06
C THR A 16 18.02 12.04 -3.71
N PRO A 17 18.80 11.47 -2.76
CA PRO A 17 18.50 10.15 -2.21
C PRO A 17 17.01 10.09 -1.90
N PRO A 18 16.26 9.01 -2.26
CA PRO A 18 14.85 8.99 -1.97
C PRO A 18 14.72 8.99 -0.45
N ALA A 19 14.37 10.13 0.13
CA ALA A 19 14.25 10.29 1.58
C ALA A 19 13.31 9.24 2.19
N SER A 20 12.45 8.62 1.38
CA SER A 20 11.61 7.48 1.71
C SER A 20 12.38 6.20 2.02
N VAL A 21 13.45 5.84 1.28
CA VAL A 21 14.28 4.65 1.60
C VAL A 21 15.08 4.88 2.89
N LEU A 22 15.63 6.08 3.07
CA LEU A 22 16.32 6.44 4.31
C LEU A 22 15.38 6.37 5.51
N ARG A 23 14.18 6.98 5.42
CA ARG A 23 13.15 6.91 6.46
C ARG A 23 12.72 5.48 6.74
N MET A 24 12.57 4.64 5.71
CA MET A 24 12.23 3.23 5.86
C MET A 24 13.27 2.49 6.73
N LEU A 25 14.56 2.65 6.42
CA LEU A 25 15.65 2.02 7.18
C LEU A 25 15.72 2.56 8.63
N GLN A 26 15.56 3.86 8.82
CA GLN A 26 15.53 4.48 10.15
C GLN A 26 14.35 3.98 10.98
N ARG A 27 13.17 3.82 10.36
CA ARG A 27 11.98 3.28 11.02
C ARG A 27 12.14 1.83 11.46
N TRP A 28 12.88 1.02 10.70
CA TRP A 28 13.33 -0.31 11.13
C TRP A 28 14.39 -0.29 12.24
N GLY A 29 14.92 0.88 12.59
CA GLY A 29 15.88 1.08 13.68
C GLY A 29 17.34 0.89 13.27
N TYR A 30 17.67 1.10 12.00
CA TYR A 30 19.05 1.12 11.52
C TYR A 30 19.69 2.51 11.71
N GLU A 31 20.98 2.52 12.08
CA GLU A 31 21.82 3.70 11.89
C GLU A 31 22.21 3.76 10.41
N THR A 32 22.18 4.94 9.80
CA THR A 32 22.38 5.08 8.35
C THR A 32 23.37 6.20 8.04
N GLU A 33 24.28 5.92 7.11
CA GLU A 33 25.20 6.91 6.54
C GLU A 33 25.04 6.94 5.02
N LEU A 34 25.24 8.11 4.41
CA LEU A 34 25.13 8.31 2.97
C LEU A 34 26.52 8.47 2.35
N ALA A 35 26.73 7.84 1.21
CA ALA A 35 27.83 8.08 0.31
C ALA A 35 27.30 8.21 -1.13
N TYR A 36 28.03 8.93 -1.98
CA TYR A 36 27.66 9.05 -3.39
C TYR A 36 28.87 9.00 -4.31
N TYR A 37 28.72 8.33 -5.43
CA TYR A 37 29.76 8.28 -6.46
C TYR A 37 29.62 9.46 -7.42
N GLN A 38 30.72 10.19 -7.63
CA GLN A 38 30.82 11.28 -8.61
C GLN A 38 31.41 10.79 -9.93
N SER A 39 32.37 9.88 -9.86
CA SER A 39 33.03 9.25 -11.00
C SER A 39 33.43 7.82 -10.64
N THR A 40 33.98 7.07 -11.60
CA THR A 40 34.48 5.73 -11.31
C THR A 40 35.66 5.68 -10.33
N THR A 41 36.25 6.84 -10.01
CA THR A 41 37.39 6.98 -9.12
C THR A 41 37.10 7.86 -7.90
N GLN A 42 35.86 8.32 -7.72
CA GLN A 42 35.49 9.23 -6.62
C GLN A 42 34.19 8.79 -5.95
N LEU A 43 34.31 8.32 -4.71
CA LEU A 43 33.23 8.12 -3.76
C LEU A 43 33.31 9.20 -2.69
N HIS A 44 32.27 10.02 -2.59
CA HIS A 44 32.12 11.01 -1.52
C HIS A 44 31.38 10.39 -0.35
N THR A 45 31.91 10.61 0.83
CA THR A 45 31.38 10.10 2.09
C THR A 45 31.22 11.25 3.08
N LYS A 46 30.28 11.13 4.02
CA LYS A 46 30.06 12.16 5.04
C LYS A 46 31.22 12.21 6.04
N GLY A 47 31.75 11.06 6.45
CA GLY A 47 32.82 10.99 7.46
C GLY A 47 34.26 10.98 6.94
N ALA A 48 34.52 10.40 5.75
CA ALA A 48 35.89 10.19 5.24
C ALA A 48 36.27 11.10 4.05
N GLY A 49 35.38 12.02 3.64
CA GLY A 49 35.60 12.87 2.47
C GLY A 49 35.55 12.09 1.15
N THR A 50 36.41 12.45 0.20
CA THR A 50 36.49 11.81 -1.12
C THR A 50 37.51 10.68 -1.11
N ILE A 51 37.07 9.46 -1.41
CA ILE A 51 37.91 8.26 -1.47
C ILE A 51 37.80 7.57 -2.84
N VAL A 52 38.85 6.84 -3.24
CA VAL A 52 38.84 6.05 -4.47
C VAL A 52 38.10 4.74 -4.21
N PRO A 53 37.04 4.39 -4.96
CA PRO A 53 36.23 3.20 -4.70
C PRO A 53 37.03 1.89 -4.61
N ASP A 54 38.10 1.74 -5.40
CA ASP A 54 38.93 0.53 -5.46
C ASP A 54 40.15 0.56 -4.50
N SER A 55 40.18 1.48 -3.55
CA SER A 55 41.32 1.62 -2.63
C SER A 55 41.16 0.80 -1.35
N ALA A 56 42.29 0.50 -0.70
CA ALA A 56 42.29 -0.05 0.66
C ALA A 56 41.53 0.87 1.65
N THR A 57 41.66 2.19 1.50
CA THR A 57 40.91 3.17 2.31
C THR A 57 39.40 3.02 2.14
N ALA A 58 38.91 2.79 0.93
CA ALA A 58 37.49 2.52 0.71
C ALA A 58 37.06 1.22 1.37
N ARG A 59 37.85 0.16 1.23
CA ARG A 59 37.56 -1.13 1.88
C ARG A 59 37.48 -0.99 3.40
N ASP A 60 38.45 -0.34 4.03
CA ASP A 60 38.48 -0.13 5.48
C ASP A 60 37.34 0.79 5.96
N TYR A 61 36.93 1.75 5.15
CA TYR A 61 35.74 2.55 5.41
C TYR A 61 34.46 1.69 5.37
N LEU A 62 34.29 0.82 4.36
CA LEU A 62 33.12 -0.06 4.25
C LEU A 62 33.01 -1.02 5.46
N ARG A 63 34.14 -1.50 6.00
CA ARG A 63 34.19 -2.42 7.16
C ARG A 63 33.62 -1.85 8.47
N GLN A 64 33.33 -0.55 8.51
CA GLN A 64 32.67 0.10 9.65
C GLN A 64 31.15 -0.13 9.68
N PHE A 65 30.59 -0.77 8.66
CA PHE A 65 29.16 -0.95 8.47
C PHE A 65 28.77 -2.42 8.52
N ASP A 66 27.58 -2.72 9.02
CA ASP A 66 27.01 -4.07 9.04
C ASP A 66 26.52 -4.53 7.66
N ALA A 67 26.19 -3.59 6.77
CA ALA A 67 25.96 -3.82 5.34
C ALA A 67 26.16 -2.53 4.52
N VAL A 68 26.42 -2.71 3.23
CA VAL A 68 26.52 -1.64 2.24
C VAL A 68 25.42 -1.82 1.20
N LEU A 69 24.60 -0.80 0.99
CA LEU A 69 23.49 -0.80 0.04
C LEU A 69 23.86 0.06 -1.17
N VAL A 70 24.08 -0.56 -2.32
CA VAL A 70 24.45 0.12 -3.56
C VAL A 70 23.23 0.21 -4.46
N PHE A 71 22.70 1.42 -4.59
CA PHE A 71 21.59 1.69 -5.49
C PHE A 71 22.10 2.25 -6.79
N ASN A 72 21.71 1.61 -7.88
CA ASN A 72 22.12 2.02 -9.19
C ASN A 72 21.05 2.88 -9.87
N HIS A 73 21.32 4.18 -9.98
CA HIS A 73 20.42 5.15 -10.60
C HIS A 73 21.05 5.77 -11.88
N VAL A 74 21.78 4.98 -12.67
CA VAL A 74 22.17 5.46 -14.01
C VAL A 74 20.91 5.67 -14.84
N ARG A 75 20.90 6.71 -15.70
CA ARG A 75 19.89 6.79 -16.77
C ARG A 75 19.83 5.46 -17.50
N PHE A 76 18.61 4.95 -17.66
CA PHE A 76 18.37 3.63 -18.18
C PHE A 76 19.01 3.38 -19.56
N GLY A 77 19.30 4.40 -20.38
CA GLY A 77 20.00 4.26 -21.67
C GLY A 77 21.48 4.58 -21.69
N SER A 78 22.14 4.60 -20.52
CA SER A 78 23.58 4.82 -20.44
C SER A 78 24.36 3.57 -20.87
N THR A 79 24.81 3.57 -22.12
CA THR A 79 25.62 2.48 -22.71
C THR A 79 27.12 2.61 -22.45
N GLY A 80 27.59 3.76 -21.96
CA GLY A 80 28.98 4.03 -21.61
C GLY A 80 29.32 3.81 -20.13
N ASN A 81 30.60 4.03 -19.78
CA ASN A 81 31.05 3.97 -18.38
C ASN A 81 30.28 4.96 -17.53
N SER A 82 29.79 4.51 -16.39
CA SER A 82 29.05 5.33 -15.44
C SER A 82 29.82 5.42 -14.12
N PRO A 83 29.69 6.53 -13.38
CA PRO A 83 30.31 6.70 -12.07
C PRO A 83 30.22 5.49 -11.12
N ASN A 84 29.10 4.78 -11.12
CA ASN A 84 28.89 3.62 -10.24
C ASN A 84 29.72 2.38 -10.61
N ASP A 85 30.30 2.29 -11.81
CA ASP A 85 31.11 1.14 -12.23
C ASP A 85 32.33 0.92 -11.32
N GLY A 86 32.77 1.94 -10.56
CA GLY A 86 33.84 1.79 -9.59
C GLY A 86 33.49 0.80 -8.47
N THR A 87 32.20 0.71 -8.10
CA THR A 87 31.73 -0.20 -7.04
C THR A 87 31.76 -1.68 -7.44
N ALA A 88 31.90 -1.98 -8.73
CA ALA A 88 32.01 -3.36 -9.21
C ALA A 88 33.29 -4.06 -8.72
N THR A 89 34.35 -3.33 -8.39
CA THR A 89 35.59 -3.93 -7.87
C THR A 89 35.39 -4.55 -6.49
N TRP A 90 34.37 -4.09 -5.74
CA TRP A 90 34.04 -4.60 -4.41
C TRP A 90 33.61 -6.07 -4.44
N LEU A 91 33.19 -6.60 -5.59
CA LEU A 91 32.92 -8.03 -5.79
C LEU A 91 34.15 -8.91 -5.54
N ASN A 92 35.36 -8.33 -5.54
CA ASN A 92 36.59 -9.04 -5.20
C ASN A 92 36.90 -9.03 -3.70
N TRP A 93 36.14 -8.28 -2.88
CA TRP A 93 36.39 -8.13 -1.44
C TRP A 93 35.59 -9.17 -0.65
N ASN A 94 36.19 -10.35 -0.55
CA ASN A 94 35.55 -11.57 -0.07
C ASN A 94 36.18 -12.13 1.22
N THR A 95 36.70 -11.28 2.10
CA THR A 95 37.19 -11.71 3.43
C THR A 95 36.08 -11.64 4.46
N ASP A 96 36.19 -12.44 5.52
CA ASP A 96 35.23 -12.45 6.65
C ASP A 96 35.02 -11.08 7.31
N ALA A 97 36.03 -10.20 7.22
CA ALA A 97 35.97 -8.85 7.77
C ALA A 97 35.18 -7.88 6.88
N ASP A 98 34.98 -8.19 5.60
CA ASP A 98 34.29 -7.30 4.67
C ASP A 98 32.77 -7.41 4.87
N PRO A 99 32.04 -6.29 4.77
CA PRO A 99 30.60 -6.30 4.95
C PRO A 99 29.88 -6.92 3.75
N PRO A 100 28.65 -7.44 3.94
CA PRO A 100 27.79 -7.79 2.82
C PRO A 100 27.45 -6.53 2.01
N VAL A 101 27.43 -6.68 0.69
CA VAL A 101 27.08 -5.58 -0.24
C VAL A 101 25.85 -5.97 -1.03
N LEU A 102 24.80 -5.17 -0.95
CA LEU A 102 23.53 -5.38 -1.64
C LEU A 102 23.45 -4.42 -2.82
N PHE A 103 23.60 -4.94 -4.03
CA PHE A 103 23.49 -4.19 -5.27
C PHE A 103 22.05 -4.28 -5.79
N PHE A 104 21.38 -3.14 -5.87
CA PHE A 104 20.04 -3.00 -6.45
C PHE A 104 20.16 -2.47 -7.88
N GLY A 105 19.77 -3.32 -8.84
CA GLY A 105 19.73 -2.94 -10.26
C GLY A 105 21.11 -2.68 -10.87
N MET A 106 22.14 -3.44 -10.46
CA MET A 106 23.48 -3.34 -11.05
C MET A 106 23.42 -3.42 -12.58
N HIS A 107 23.89 -2.36 -13.26
CA HIS A 107 23.73 -2.26 -14.70
C HIS A 107 24.86 -3.00 -15.43
N LEU A 108 24.59 -4.24 -15.85
CA LEU A 108 25.58 -5.16 -16.44
C LEU A 108 25.65 -5.11 -17.98
N HIS A 109 25.19 -4.03 -18.61
CA HIS A 109 25.18 -3.89 -20.08
C HIS A 109 26.57 -4.07 -20.70
N ALA A 110 26.70 -4.88 -21.74
CA ALA A 110 27.95 -5.32 -22.38
C ALA A 110 28.84 -4.16 -22.86
N SER A 111 28.24 -3.05 -23.33
CA SER A 111 28.98 -1.85 -23.76
C SER A 111 29.71 -1.09 -22.64
N ARG A 112 29.46 -1.38 -21.35
CA ARG A 112 30.18 -0.72 -20.24
C ARG A 112 31.59 -1.28 -20.11
N SER A 113 32.53 -0.75 -20.89
CA SER A 113 33.88 -1.32 -21.00
C SER A 113 34.63 -1.37 -19.67
N ALA A 114 34.38 -0.44 -18.74
CA ALA A 114 34.98 -0.44 -17.41
C ALA A 114 34.65 -1.71 -16.59
N LEU A 115 33.50 -2.36 -16.83
CA LEU A 115 33.16 -3.60 -16.13
C LEU A 115 34.01 -4.79 -16.58
N ASN A 116 34.61 -4.76 -17.80
CA ASN A 116 35.44 -5.87 -18.30
C ASN A 116 36.67 -6.13 -17.42
N THR A 117 37.23 -5.09 -16.81
CA THR A 117 38.42 -5.20 -15.96
C THR A 117 38.10 -5.20 -14.48
N ARG A 118 36.84 -5.00 -14.10
CA ARG A 118 36.41 -4.83 -12.69
C ARG A 118 35.59 -5.99 -12.15
N LEU A 119 34.85 -6.68 -13.02
CA LEU A 119 34.15 -7.89 -12.63
C LEU A 119 35.17 -9.03 -12.41
N PRO A 120 34.99 -9.86 -11.37
CA PRO A 120 35.77 -11.08 -11.20
C PRO A 120 35.68 -11.97 -12.46
N SER A 121 36.76 -12.68 -12.81
CA SER A 121 36.78 -13.56 -13.99
C SER A 121 35.75 -14.70 -13.90
N ASP A 122 35.48 -15.18 -12.69
CA ASP A 122 34.48 -16.19 -12.35
C ASP A 122 33.07 -15.61 -12.13
N PHE A 123 32.84 -14.31 -12.37
CA PHE A 123 31.53 -13.70 -12.20
C PHE A 123 30.47 -14.40 -13.09
N PRO A 124 29.34 -14.85 -12.51
CA PRO A 124 28.47 -15.82 -13.17
C PRO A 124 27.34 -15.19 -13.97
N LEU A 125 27.02 -13.90 -13.80
CA LEU A 125 25.96 -13.27 -14.58
C LEU A 125 26.47 -12.85 -15.95
N VAL A 126 25.75 -13.26 -17.00
CA VAL A 126 26.05 -12.86 -18.37
C VAL A 126 25.75 -11.37 -18.52
N ARG A 127 26.68 -10.66 -19.14
CA ARG A 127 26.51 -9.23 -19.43
C ARG A 127 25.46 -9.07 -20.51
N TRP A 128 24.40 -8.34 -20.18
CA TRP A 128 23.29 -8.05 -21.07
C TRP A 128 23.76 -7.36 -22.37
N ASN A 129 23.25 -7.78 -23.52
CA ASN A 129 23.38 -7.12 -24.80
C ASN A 129 22.02 -7.13 -25.52
N PRO A 130 21.37 -5.97 -25.76
CA PRO A 130 20.04 -5.95 -26.40
C PRO A 130 20.07 -6.43 -27.85
N SER A 131 21.25 -6.44 -28.50
CA SER A 131 21.43 -6.97 -29.85
C SER A 131 21.65 -8.50 -29.88
N ASP A 132 21.83 -9.13 -28.72
CA ASP A 132 21.99 -10.58 -28.61
C ASP A 132 20.99 -11.16 -27.59
N PRO A 133 19.87 -11.75 -28.07
CA PRO A 133 18.85 -12.32 -27.20
C PRO A 133 19.38 -13.50 -26.36
N ASN A 134 20.57 -14.03 -26.64
CA ASN A 134 21.19 -15.07 -25.81
C ASN A 134 21.86 -14.53 -24.55
N THR A 135 21.78 -13.23 -24.27
CA THR A 135 22.40 -12.64 -23.08
C THR A 135 21.40 -12.34 -21.97
N PHE A 136 20.10 -12.55 -22.22
CA PHE A 136 19.04 -12.23 -21.28
C PHE A 136 17.73 -12.96 -21.58
N TYR A 137 16.79 -12.87 -20.65
CA TYR A 137 15.40 -13.29 -20.86
C TYR A 137 14.48 -12.08 -20.79
N GLU A 138 13.70 -11.84 -21.85
CA GLU A 138 12.67 -10.80 -21.82
C GLU A 138 11.60 -11.16 -20.79
N ALA A 139 11.47 -10.33 -19.76
CA ALA A 139 10.51 -10.56 -18.67
C ALA A 139 9.14 -10.02 -19.05
N GLU A 140 9.11 -8.81 -19.63
CA GLU A 140 7.91 -8.14 -20.13
C GLU A 140 8.22 -7.37 -21.41
N THR A 141 7.18 -7.13 -22.23
CA THR A 141 7.31 -6.39 -23.49
C THR A 141 7.87 -4.99 -23.23
N GLY A 142 8.86 -4.57 -24.01
CA GLY A 142 9.43 -3.22 -23.88
C GLY A 142 8.36 -2.11 -24.04
N VAL A 143 8.43 -1.06 -23.22
CA VAL A 143 7.47 0.07 -23.27
C VAL A 143 8.08 1.34 -23.82
N SER A 144 7.29 2.16 -24.52
CA SER A 144 7.73 3.52 -24.86
C SER A 144 7.92 4.36 -23.58
N SER A 145 8.98 5.16 -23.52
CA SER A 145 9.38 5.96 -22.37
C SER A 145 8.34 7.03 -21.96
N GLY A 146 7.37 7.32 -22.83
CA GLY A 146 6.21 8.17 -22.55
C GLY A 146 5.06 7.50 -21.78
N THR A 147 5.02 6.17 -21.71
CA THR A 147 4.03 5.38 -20.95
C THR A 147 4.75 4.57 -19.89
N SER A 148 5.30 5.25 -18.88
CA SER A 148 6.12 4.55 -17.89
C SER A 148 5.29 3.48 -17.15
N VAL A 149 5.82 2.24 -17.18
CA VAL A 149 5.37 1.07 -16.40
C VAL A 149 5.37 1.35 -14.88
N LEU A 150 5.97 2.48 -14.49
CA LEU A 150 6.16 2.99 -13.14
C LEU A 150 5.27 4.22 -12.84
N THR A 151 4.52 4.79 -13.80
CA THR A 151 3.80 6.09 -13.62
C THR A 151 2.30 6.08 -13.93
N ALA A 152 1.64 4.94 -13.99
CA ALA A 152 0.22 4.96 -14.34
C ALA A 152 -0.67 5.46 -13.19
N GLN A 153 -1.11 6.72 -13.30
CA GLN A 153 -2.33 7.39 -12.76
C GLN A 153 -2.70 7.28 -11.27
N TRP A 154 -2.16 6.33 -10.51
CA TRP A 154 -2.62 5.93 -9.17
C TRP A 154 -1.50 5.85 -8.13
N ASN A 155 -0.36 6.49 -8.35
CA ASN A 155 0.80 6.41 -7.45
C ASN A 155 1.34 4.97 -7.20
N VAL A 156 0.94 3.95 -7.97
CA VAL A 156 1.45 2.59 -7.82
C VAL A 156 2.47 2.29 -8.92
N ALA A 157 3.72 2.09 -8.53
CA ALA A 157 4.75 1.63 -9.44
C ALA A 157 4.56 0.12 -9.70
N CYS A 158 4.73 -0.28 -10.97
CA CYS A 158 4.96 -1.64 -11.46
C CYS A 158 3.74 -2.37 -12.02
N ARG A 159 3.47 -2.15 -13.32
CA ARG A 159 2.64 -3.07 -14.10
C ARG A 159 3.33 -4.41 -14.41
N GLY A 160 4.62 -4.62 -14.08
CA GLY A 160 5.30 -5.90 -14.28
C GLY A 160 5.05 -6.84 -13.10
N GLY A 161 4.54 -8.05 -13.37
CA GLY A 161 3.93 -8.90 -12.35
C GLY A 161 4.30 -10.37 -12.39
N THR A 162 5.46 -10.75 -12.95
CA THR A 162 5.87 -12.15 -12.96
C THR A 162 6.10 -12.65 -11.52
N PRO A 163 5.40 -13.71 -11.06
CA PRO A 163 5.70 -14.32 -9.78
C PRO A 163 7.11 -14.90 -9.79
N VAL A 164 7.74 -14.90 -8.62
CA VAL A 164 9.10 -15.43 -8.45
C VAL A 164 9.13 -16.50 -7.38
N ARG A 165 9.93 -17.53 -7.62
CA ARG A 165 10.22 -18.57 -6.63
C ARG A 165 11.48 -18.17 -5.89
N LEU A 166 11.37 -17.95 -4.59
CA LEU A 166 12.52 -17.84 -3.70
C LEU A 166 13.02 -19.25 -3.39
N LEU A 167 14.27 -19.54 -3.71
CA LEU A 167 14.80 -20.91 -3.62
C LEU A 167 15.11 -21.32 -2.18
N ARG A 168 15.54 -20.37 -1.32
CA ARG A 168 15.81 -20.65 0.10
C ARG A 168 14.56 -21.05 0.86
N GLU A 169 13.46 -20.35 0.63
CA GLU A 169 12.18 -20.59 1.29
C GLU A 169 11.32 -21.62 0.57
N ASN A 170 11.66 -21.96 -0.69
CA ASN A 170 10.82 -22.72 -1.60
C ASN A 170 9.38 -22.14 -1.69
N ARG A 171 9.28 -20.81 -1.76
CA ARG A 171 8.00 -20.09 -1.77
C ARG A 171 7.88 -19.21 -3.00
N ARG A 172 6.67 -19.20 -3.59
CA ARG A 172 6.29 -18.25 -4.63
C ARG A 172 5.85 -16.95 -3.97
N VAL A 173 6.27 -15.82 -4.53
CA VAL A 173 5.81 -14.47 -4.14
C VAL A 173 5.49 -13.61 -5.35
N TYR A 174 4.55 -12.68 -5.17
CA TYR A 174 4.16 -11.70 -6.16
C TYR A 174 4.75 -10.35 -5.77
N THR A 175 5.88 -10.01 -6.39
CA THR A 175 6.59 -8.77 -6.14
C THR A 175 7.33 -8.33 -7.40
N THR A 176 7.64 -7.04 -7.49
CA THR A 176 8.38 -6.48 -8.62
C THR A 176 9.78 -7.03 -8.66
N SER A 177 10.10 -7.80 -9.70
CA SER A 177 11.28 -8.67 -9.69
C SER A 177 12.05 -8.66 -11.00
N PHE A 178 12.12 -7.50 -11.64
CA PHE A 178 12.78 -7.36 -12.94
C PHE A 178 13.95 -6.39 -12.91
N TRP A 179 14.83 -6.57 -13.89
CA TRP A 179 15.87 -5.65 -14.28
C TRP A 179 15.34 -4.77 -15.42
N ALA A 180 15.84 -3.55 -15.56
CA ALA A 180 15.35 -2.61 -16.57
C ALA A 180 16.47 -1.82 -17.23
N HIS A 181 16.30 -1.52 -18.53
CA HIS A 181 17.21 -0.73 -19.38
C HIS A 181 16.39 0.06 -20.40
N GLU A 182 16.82 1.25 -20.82
CA GLU A 182 16.11 2.09 -21.78
C GLU A 182 16.94 2.17 -23.05
N THR A 183 16.41 1.67 -24.15
CA THR A 183 17.05 1.76 -25.46
C THR A 183 16.19 2.64 -26.35
N SER A 184 16.72 3.78 -26.81
CA SER A 184 16.08 4.66 -27.82
C SER A 184 14.60 4.98 -27.53
N GLY A 185 14.29 5.36 -26.28
CA GLY A 185 12.93 5.67 -25.85
C GLY A 185 12.03 4.46 -25.61
N THR A 186 12.59 3.26 -25.46
CA THR A 186 11.89 2.04 -25.02
C THR A 186 12.54 1.47 -23.76
N ILE A 187 11.79 1.24 -22.68
CA ILE A 187 12.28 0.55 -21.48
C ILE A 187 12.09 -0.96 -21.67
N GLN A 188 13.19 -1.68 -21.81
CA GLN A 188 13.26 -3.13 -21.81
C GLN A 188 13.28 -3.66 -20.37
N ILE A 189 12.45 -4.68 -20.11
CA ILE A 189 12.30 -5.32 -18.81
C ILE A 189 12.73 -6.78 -18.91
N TYR A 190 13.55 -7.25 -17.98
CA TYR A 190 14.20 -8.54 -18.14
C TYR A 190 14.59 -9.30 -16.87
N PHE A 191 14.89 -10.58 -17.06
CA PHE A 191 15.61 -11.44 -16.12
C PHE A 191 17.04 -11.66 -16.60
N ALA A 192 17.97 -11.69 -15.64
CA ALA A 192 19.37 -11.92 -15.94
C ALA A 192 19.61 -13.36 -16.37
N ARG A 193 20.59 -13.57 -17.25
CA ARG A 193 21.04 -14.90 -17.66
C ARG A 193 22.26 -15.31 -16.87
N LEU A 194 22.30 -16.57 -16.46
CA LEU A 194 23.36 -17.18 -15.67
C LEU A 194 24.27 -18.03 -16.55
N ASP A 195 25.58 -17.87 -16.42
CA ASP A 195 26.55 -18.85 -16.90
C ASP A 195 26.52 -20.06 -15.97
N LEU A 196 25.87 -21.14 -16.43
CA LEU A 196 25.65 -22.35 -15.63
C LEU A 196 26.97 -23.04 -15.22
N ALA A 197 28.01 -22.98 -16.06
CA ALA A 197 29.30 -23.59 -15.75
C ALA A 197 30.00 -22.83 -14.61
N LYS A 198 30.01 -21.49 -14.69
CA LYS A 198 30.53 -20.66 -13.60
C LYS A 198 29.71 -20.82 -12.33
N HIS A 199 28.38 -20.85 -12.42
CA HIS A 199 27.56 -21.09 -11.25
C HIS A 199 27.85 -22.45 -10.61
N ALA A 200 27.95 -23.53 -11.38
CA ALA A 200 28.26 -24.86 -10.83
C ALA A 200 29.60 -24.90 -10.09
N ALA A 201 30.63 -24.24 -10.63
CA ALA A 201 31.92 -24.08 -9.97
C ALA A 201 31.81 -23.26 -8.66
N LEU A 202 31.08 -22.15 -8.68
CA LEU A 202 30.88 -21.31 -7.49
C LEU A 202 30.01 -21.99 -6.42
N ALA A 203 29.00 -22.73 -6.82
CA ALA A 203 28.10 -23.46 -5.92
C ALA A 203 28.80 -24.60 -5.19
N SER A 204 29.87 -25.16 -5.76
CA SER A 204 30.71 -26.19 -5.15
C SER A 204 31.92 -25.62 -4.40
N THR A 205 32.18 -24.31 -4.50
CA THR A 205 33.28 -23.65 -3.79
C THR A 205 32.82 -23.22 -2.40
N ASN A 206 33.51 -23.69 -1.35
CA ASN A 206 33.27 -23.24 0.02
C ASN A 206 33.72 -21.79 0.22
N PHE A 207 32.86 -21.01 0.86
CA PHE A 207 33.07 -19.62 1.18
C PHE A 207 32.87 -19.38 2.69
N PRO A 208 33.91 -19.02 3.44
CA PRO A 208 33.76 -18.62 4.83
C PRO A 208 33.15 -17.21 4.88
N TYR A 209 32.08 -17.06 5.66
CA TYR A 209 31.43 -15.80 5.91
C TYR A 209 30.82 -15.76 7.30
N ARG A 210 31.24 -14.82 8.15
CA ARG A 210 30.71 -14.58 9.50
C ARG A 210 30.66 -15.85 10.37
N GLY A 211 31.74 -16.63 10.32
CA GLY A 211 31.86 -17.88 11.09
C GLY A 211 31.02 -19.04 10.57
N GLN A 212 30.43 -18.90 9.39
CA GLN A 212 29.73 -19.97 8.68
C GLN A 212 30.48 -20.34 7.40
N THR A 213 30.29 -21.57 6.93
CA THR A 213 30.73 -21.98 5.59
C THR A 213 29.50 -22.14 4.71
N MET A 214 29.49 -21.47 3.57
CA MET A 214 28.40 -21.50 2.59
C MET A 214 28.95 -21.62 1.17
N PRO A 215 28.15 -21.95 0.15
CA PRO A 215 28.60 -21.89 -1.24
C PRO A 215 29.06 -20.48 -1.63
N LYS A 216 30.06 -20.35 -2.51
CA LYS A 216 30.46 -19.04 -3.06
C LYS A 216 29.40 -18.49 -4.00
N GLY A 217 28.63 -19.32 -4.68
CA GLY A 217 27.56 -18.88 -5.59
C GLY A 217 26.21 -19.49 -5.25
N GLU A 218 25.15 -18.69 -5.27
CA GLU A 218 23.81 -19.14 -4.94
C GLU A 218 22.74 -18.37 -5.71
N ILE A 219 21.80 -19.10 -6.31
CA ILE A 219 20.60 -18.53 -6.90
C ILE A 219 19.60 -18.27 -5.77
N LEU A 220 19.18 -17.01 -5.61
CA LEU A 220 18.23 -16.63 -4.56
C LEU A 220 16.78 -16.73 -5.04
N ALA A 221 16.55 -16.36 -6.31
CA ALA A 221 15.22 -16.37 -6.90
C ALA A 221 15.25 -16.59 -8.43
N VAL A 222 14.20 -17.22 -8.93
CA VAL A 222 13.96 -17.49 -10.35
C VAL A 222 12.54 -17.08 -10.75
N PRO A 223 12.27 -16.78 -12.04
CA PRO A 223 10.91 -16.61 -12.54
C PRO A 223 10.08 -17.88 -12.33
N ASP A 224 8.83 -17.77 -11.88
CA ASP A 224 7.97 -18.90 -11.52
C ASP A 224 6.63 -18.86 -12.27
N TYR A 225 6.67 -18.99 -13.59
CA TYR A 225 5.45 -19.12 -14.38
C TYR A 225 4.79 -20.49 -14.11
N PRO A 226 3.51 -20.54 -13.70
CA PRO A 226 2.78 -21.79 -13.63
C PRO A 226 2.52 -22.30 -15.04
N GLU A 227 3.05 -23.48 -15.36
CA GLU A 227 2.83 -24.29 -16.56
C GLU A 227 2.96 -23.58 -17.93
N SER A 228 3.31 -24.33 -18.97
CA SER A 228 3.51 -23.74 -20.31
C SER A 228 2.25 -23.05 -20.86
N ALA A 229 1.05 -23.47 -20.44
CA ALA A 229 -0.24 -22.97 -20.91
C ALA A 229 -0.51 -21.49 -20.56
N TYR A 230 -0.07 -21.02 -19.38
CA TYR A 230 -0.38 -19.66 -18.90
C TYR A 230 0.73 -18.64 -19.15
N SER A 231 1.85 -19.10 -19.71
CA SER A 231 3.01 -18.27 -20.01
C SER A 231 2.80 -17.32 -21.20
N GLY A 232 1.78 -17.57 -22.03
CA GLY A 232 1.61 -16.89 -23.33
C GLY A 232 2.76 -17.19 -24.29
N GLY A 233 3.31 -18.42 -24.21
CA GLY A 233 4.44 -18.87 -25.02
C GLY A 233 5.83 -18.49 -24.47
N ARG A 234 5.92 -17.89 -23.27
CA ARG A 234 7.20 -17.55 -22.64
C ARG A 234 7.75 -18.76 -21.85
N SER A 235 8.85 -19.33 -22.32
CA SER A 235 9.61 -20.31 -21.55
C SER A 235 10.92 -19.69 -21.07
N PHE A 236 11.27 -19.95 -19.82
CA PHE A 236 12.52 -19.51 -19.23
C PHE A 236 13.40 -20.74 -19.02
N GLY A 237 14.66 -20.63 -19.44
CA GLY A 237 15.64 -21.69 -19.17
C GLY A 237 15.97 -21.77 -17.67
N ASN A 238 16.64 -22.84 -17.27
CA ASN A 238 17.15 -23.01 -15.91
C ASN A 238 18.25 -22.00 -15.53
N ASP A 239 18.74 -21.25 -16.52
CA ASP A 239 19.70 -20.16 -16.45
C ASP A 239 19.04 -18.77 -16.35
N ALA A 240 17.70 -18.68 -16.34
CA ALA A 240 16.99 -17.44 -16.07
C ALA A 240 16.91 -17.18 -14.56
N ILE A 241 17.45 -16.05 -14.10
CA ILE A 241 17.48 -15.70 -12.69
C ILE A 241 16.96 -14.29 -12.42
N VAL A 242 16.40 -14.11 -11.23
CA VAL A 242 15.89 -12.83 -10.72
C VAL A 242 16.90 -12.19 -9.79
N ALA A 243 17.43 -12.98 -8.86
CA ALA A 243 18.37 -12.54 -7.84
C ALA A 243 19.44 -13.60 -7.57
N TYR A 244 20.66 -13.14 -7.29
CA TYR A 244 21.83 -14.01 -7.11
C TYR A 244 22.71 -13.52 -5.96
N ARG A 245 23.39 -14.44 -5.28
CA ARG A 245 24.45 -14.12 -4.32
C ARG A 245 25.80 -14.65 -4.84
N TYR A 246 26.74 -13.73 -5.02
CA TYR A 246 28.14 -14.02 -5.31
C TYR A 246 28.96 -13.67 -4.06
N ALA A 247 29.47 -14.68 -3.35
CA ALA A 247 30.11 -14.57 -2.04
C ALA A 247 29.20 -13.82 -1.04
N GLN A 248 29.62 -12.69 -0.47
CA GLN A 248 28.76 -11.83 0.37
C GLN A 248 28.07 -10.69 -0.38
N HIS A 249 28.06 -10.75 -1.72
CA HIS A 249 27.47 -9.73 -2.57
C HIS A 249 26.14 -10.20 -3.14
N TYR A 250 25.09 -9.45 -2.85
CA TYR A 250 23.71 -9.76 -3.24
C TYR A 250 23.36 -8.91 -4.45
N LEU A 251 23.11 -9.56 -5.58
CA LEU A 251 22.68 -8.96 -6.83
C LEU A 251 21.16 -9.07 -6.90
N LEU A 252 20.49 -7.98 -6.57
CA LEU A 252 19.05 -7.90 -6.40
C LEU A 252 18.43 -7.12 -7.56
N PRO A 253 17.21 -7.47 -7.98
CA PRO A 253 16.53 -6.77 -9.06
C PRO A 253 16.21 -5.33 -8.66
N ILE A 254 15.62 -4.61 -9.63
CA ILE A 254 15.13 -3.23 -9.59
C ILE A 254 16.18 -2.18 -9.95
N SER A 255 15.99 -1.63 -11.14
CA SER A 255 16.44 -0.30 -11.53
C SER A 255 15.19 0.53 -11.81
N GLY A 256 15.05 1.67 -11.12
CA GLY A 256 14.01 2.66 -11.36
C GLY A 256 14.66 4.01 -11.65
N SER A 257 14.38 4.60 -12.80
CA SER A 257 14.65 6.02 -13.07
C SER A 257 13.30 6.71 -13.16
N ASP A 258 12.87 7.38 -12.11
CA ASP A 258 11.93 8.49 -12.28
C ASP A 258 12.17 9.57 -11.24
N THR A 259 12.21 10.80 -11.74
CA THR A 259 12.40 12.05 -11.00
C THR A 259 11.11 12.58 -10.38
N ARG A 260 9.96 11.90 -10.56
CA ARG A 260 8.66 12.56 -10.44
C ARG A 260 7.76 12.16 -9.29
N ASN A 261 8.08 11.13 -8.49
CA ASN A 261 7.31 10.86 -7.26
C ASN A 261 8.10 10.07 -6.18
N LEU A 262 8.40 10.73 -5.06
CA LEU A 262 9.16 10.17 -3.92
C LEU A 262 8.47 8.98 -3.22
N ARG A 263 7.13 8.92 -3.30
CA ARG A 263 6.30 7.83 -2.72
C ARG A 263 6.48 6.52 -3.48
N SER A 264 6.62 6.59 -4.80
CA SER A 264 6.68 5.41 -5.66
C SER A 264 8.02 4.66 -5.59
N ILE A 265 9.11 5.31 -5.18
CA ILE A 265 10.45 4.69 -5.16
C ILE A 265 10.64 3.76 -3.94
N ALA A 266 10.16 4.13 -2.75
CA ALA A 266 10.28 3.23 -1.60
C ALA A 266 9.46 1.96 -1.79
N ALA A 267 8.27 2.07 -2.41
CA ALA A 267 7.42 0.94 -2.79
C ALA A 267 8.15 -0.11 -3.67
N LEU A 268 9.14 0.30 -4.46
CA LEU A 268 9.96 -0.63 -5.24
C LEU A 268 10.84 -1.51 -4.35
N TYR A 269 11.39 -0.94 -3.29
CA TYR A 269 12.37 -1.62 -2.45
C TYR A 269 11.77 -2.33 -1.23
N THR A 270 10.45 -2.26 -1.03
CA THR A 270 9.79 -2.81 0.17
C THR A 270 9.89 -4.32 0.32
N PHE A 271 10.11 -5.06 -0.77
CA PHE A 271 10.37 -6.50 -0.66
C PHE A 271 11.86 -6.84 -0.74
N TRP A 272 12.54 -6.42 -1.81
CA TRP A 272 13.92 -6.85 -2.07
C TRP A 272 14.95 -6.29 -1.10
N LEU A 273 14.74 -5.08 -0.55
CA LEU A 273 15.66 -4.56 0.48
C LEU A 273 15.62 -5.38 1.78
N PRO A 274 14.45 -5.61 2.41
CA PRO A 274 14.40 -6.45 3.59
C PRO A 274 14.77 -7.91 3.29
N TYR A 275 14.44 -8.45 2.11
CA TYR A 275 14.87 -9.79 1.72
C TYR A 275 16.40 -9.91 1.58
N GLY A 276 17.05 -8.93 0.95
CA GLY A 276 18.52 -8.88 0.88
C GLY A 276 19.17 -8.79 2.26
N LEU A 277 18.65 -7.91 3.13
CA LEU A 277 19.15 -7.73 4.50
C LEU A 277 18.95 -9.00 5.35
N LYS A 278 17.78 -9.64 5.26
CA LYS A 278 17.52 -10.98 5.83
C LYS A 278 18.58 -11.97 5.36
N CYS A 279 18.80 -12.05 4.05
CA CYS A 279 19.74 -12.99 3.45
C CYS A 279 21.20 -12.72 3.84
N ALA A 280 21.54 -11.49 4.21
CA ALA A 280 22.83 -11.05 4.73
C ALA A 280 22.98 -11.22 6.25
N GLY A 281 21.92 -11.63 6.96
CA GLY A 281 21.89 -11.75 8.41
C GLY A 281 21.91 -10.40 9.14
N VAL A 282 21.45 -9.32 8.48
CA VAL A 282 21.38 -7.98 9.05
C VAL A 282 19.91 -7.69 9.35
N LEU A 283 19.54 -7.85 10.62
CA LEU A 283 18.16 -7.80 11.06
C LEU A 283 17.78 -6.42 11.61
N PRO A 284 16.52 -5.99 11.44
CA PRO A 284 16.05 -4.71 11.95
C PRO A 284 15.86 -4.79 13.47
N ARG A 285 15.75 -3.64 14.12
CA ARG A 285 15.45 -3.57 15.56
C ARG A 285 13.97 -3.79 15.84
N ARG A 286 13.10 -3.35 14.93
CA ARG A 286 11.65 -3.46 15.07
C ARG A 286 10.98 -3.68 13.72
N PRO A 287 10.00 -4.61 13.61
CA PRO A 287 9.23 -4.80 12.38
C PRO A 287 8.22 -3.67 12.18
N PHE A 288 7.81 -3.47 10.93
CA PHE A 288 6.66 -2.66 10.59
C PHE A 288 5.36 -3.41 10.93
N PRO A 289 4.41 -2.78 11.63
CA PRO A 289 3.05 -3.29 11.70
C PRO A 289 2.38 -3.12 10.34
N VAL A 290 1.70 -4.17 9.88
CA VAL A 290 0.84 -4.15 8.71
C VAL A 290 -0.58 -4.54 9.10
N TYR A 291 -1.56 -3.88 8.51
CA TYR A 291 -2.97 -4.12 8.79
C TYR A 291 -3.81 -3.87 7.53
N TRP A 292 -5.13 -4.00 7.65
CA TRP A 292 -6.07 -3.84 6.54
C TRP A 292 -7.36 -3.15 6.98
N GLU A 293 -7.94 -2.35 6.10
CA GLU A 293 -9.25 -1.71 6.28
C GLU A 293 -10.20 -2.03 5.11
N ILE A 294 -11.48 -2.12 5.45
CA ILE A 294 -12.60 -2.31 4.54
C ILE A 294 -13.56 -1.13 4.74
N ASP A 295 -13.94 -0.43 3.66
CA ASP A 295 -14.76 0.79 3.78
C ASP A 295 -16.24 0.53 4.07
N HIS A 296 -16.79 -0.56 3.53
CA HIS A 296 -18.21 -0.90 3.67
C HIS A 296 -18.41 -2.43 3.74
N PHE A 297 -18.57 -2.95 4.94
CA PHE A 297 -18.48 -4.40 5.17
C PHE A 297 -19.61 -5.24 4.53
N MET A 298 -20.78 -4.66 4.21
CA MET A 298 -21.84 -5.29 3.41
C MET A 298 -22.25 -4.52 2.14
N GLN A 299 -21.33 -3.75 1.56
CA GLN A 299 -21.56 -3.22 0.21
C GLN A 299 -21.49 -4.35 -0.82
N ILE A 300 -22.47 -4.38 -1.72
CA ILE A 300 -22.58 -5.37 -2.81
C ILE A 300 -22.81 -4.61 -4.10
N TYR A 301 -21.96 -4.82 -5.12
CA TYR A 301 -22.18 -4.26 -6.45
C TYR A 301 -23.11 -5.15 -7.28
N ASN A 302 -23.72 -4.56 -8.30
CA ASN A 302 -24.49 -5.28 -9.30
C ASN A 302 -23.56 -6.04 -10.26
N THR A 303 -22.94 -7.12 -9.78
CA THR A 303 -22.13 -8.06 -10.57
C THR A 303 -22.98 -9.25 -11.03
N PRO A 304 -22.53 -10.09 -11.98
CA PRO A 304 -23.26 -11.30 -12.37
C PRO A 304 -23.67 -12.18 -11.18
N GLY A 305 -24.81 -12.86 -11.30
CA GLY A 305 -25.42 -13.67 -10.23
C GLY A 305 -26.64 -12.99 -9.58
N THR A 306 -27.36 -13.73 -8.75
CA THR A 306 -28.45 -13.20 -7.91
C THR A 306 -27.91 -12.54 -6.64
N LEU A 307 -28.68 -11.65 -6.02
CA LEU A 307 -28.27 -11.00 -4.77
C LEU A 307 -28.07 -12.02 -3.63
N THR A 308 -28.93 -13.05 -3.57
CA THR A 308 -28.79 -14.17 -2.63
C THR A 308 -27.42 -14.85 -2.74
N GLU A 309 -26.98 -15.16 -3.96
CA GLU A 309 -25.67 -15.79 -4.22
C GLU A 309 -24.50 -14.88 -3.81
N ARG A 310 -24.59 -13.58 -4.13
CA ARG A 310 -23.58 -12.59 -3.72
C ARG A 310 -23.48 -12.47 -2.19
N LEU A 311 -24.60 -12.51 -1.49
CA LEU A 311 -24.64 -12.51 -0.02
C LEU A 311 -24.02 -13.79 0.57
N GLN A 312 -24.25 -14.95 -0.04
CA GLN A 312 -23.63 -16.21 0.40
C GLN A 312 -22.10 -16.18 0.24
N ASN A 313 -21.60 -15.67 -0.88
CA ASN A 313 -20.17 -15.51 -1.11
C ASN A 313 -19.54 -14.56 -0.09
N LEU A 314 -20.18 -13.40 0.14
CA LEU A 314 -19.71 -12.43 1.12
C LEU A 314 -19.66 -13.03 2.53
N ARG A 315 -20.66 -13.83 2.91
CA ARG A 315 -20.67 -14.56 4.19
C ARG A 315 -19.48 -15.51 4.31
N ALA A 316 -19.22 -16.32 3.29
CA ALA A 316 -18.10 -17.26 3.30
C ALA A 316 -16.75 -16.54 3.35
N LEU A 317 -16.62 -15.40 2.67
CA LEU A 317 -15.43 -14.55 2.77
C LEU A 317 -15.24 -14.00 4.18
N TRP A 318 -16.30 -13.53 4.84
CA TRP A 318 -16.21 -13.06 6.22
C TRP A 318 -15.83 -14.17 7.20
N ASP A 319 -16.34 -15.39 7.01
CA ASP A 319 -15.91 -16.55 7.80
C ASP A 319 -14.39 -16.75 7.68
N TRP A 320 -13.88 -16.75 6.46
CA TRP A 320 -12.44 -16.88 6.21
C TRP A 320 -11.61 -15.71 6.77
N LEU A 321 -12.06 -14.47 6.59
CA LEU A 321 -11.36 -13.26 7.06
C LEU A 321 -11.30 -13.19 8.59
N ILE A 322 -12.38 -13.58 9.27
CA ILE A 322 -12.44 -13.64 10.74
C ILE A 322 -11.46 -14.70 11.26
N ASP A 323 -11.42 -15.88 10.65
CA ASP A 323 -10.48 -16.94 11.02
C ASP A 323 -9.03 -16.51 10.74
N PHE A 324 -8.78 -15.88 9.60
CA PHE A 324 -7.49 -15.29 9.26
C PHE A 324 -7.04 -14.29 10.32
N ALA A 325 -7.90 -13.34 10.66
CA ALA A 325 -7.62 -12.30 11.64
C ALA A 325 -7.30 -12.88 13.03
N ASN A 326 -8.15 -13.80 13.52
CA ASN A 326 -7.97 -14.46 14.81
C ASN A 326 -6.67 -15.27 14.88
N THR A 327 -6.35 -16.04 13.85
CA THR A 327 -5.14 -16.90 13.82
C THR A 327 -3.84 -16.11 13.76
N ARG A 328 -3.89 -14.85 13.31
CA ARG A 328 -2.72 -13.97 13.19
C ARG A 328 -2.69 -12.86 14.22
N ASN A 329 -3.65 -12.83 15.15
CA ASN A 329 -3.80 -11.80 16.17
C ASN A 329 -3.79 -10.39 15.56
N THR A 330 -4.59 -10.21 14.51
CA THR A 330 -4.72 -8.96 13.75
C THR A 330 -6.19 -8.58 13.62
N HIS A 331 -6.45 -7.32 13.34
CA HIS A 331 -7.82 -6.83 13.12
C HIS A 331 -7.98 -6.28 11.70
N ILE A 332 -9.13 -6.58 11.12
CA ILE A 332 -9.59 -6.04 9.84
C ILE A 332 -10.59 -4.93 10.19
N ILE A 333 -10.15 -3.69 10.02
CA ILE A 333 -10.97 -2.52 10.36
C ILE A 333 -12.12 -2.43 9.36
N CYS A 334 -13.35 -2.30 9.85
CA CYS A 334 -14.55 -2.31 9.04
C CYS A 334 -15.28 -0.96 9.14
N GLY A 335 -15.45 -0.28 8.02
CA GLY A 335 -16.22 0.94 7.90
C GLY A 335 -17.69 0.66 7.60
N THR A 336 -18.56 1.58 8.03
CA THR A 336 -19.97 1.68 7.60
C THR A 336 -20.33 3.13 7.40
N VAL A 337 -21.24 3.43 6.46
CA VAL A 337 -21.61 4.80 6.04
C VAL A 337 -22.12 5.70 7.16
N GLY A 338 -22.44 5.14 8.34
CA GLY A 338 -22.89 5.92 9.49
C GLY A 338 -24.26 6.56 9.32
N SER A 339 -25.04 6.17 8.32
CA SER A 339 -26.40 6.67 8.14
C SER A 339 -27.22 5.76 7.24
N TYR A 340 -28.55 5.90 7.33
CA TYR A 340 -29.47 5.41 6.31
C TYR A 340 -29.15 6.12 4.99
N TRP A 341 -28.62 5.40 4.01
CA TRP A 341 -28.45 5.86 2.64
C TRP A 341 -29.31 5.00 1.73
N THR A 342 -30.20 5.64 0.97
CA THR A 342 -31.02 4.99 -0.05
C THR A 342 -30.70 5.59 -1.41
N SER A 343 -29.52 5.29 -1.95
CA SER A 343 -29.29 5.58 -3.37
C SER A 343 -29.95 4.51 -4.23
N GLY A 344 -30.64 4.91 -5.30
CA GLY A 344 -31.23 3.97 -6.27
C GLY A 344 -30.20 3.11 -7.04
N THR A 345 -28.90 3.22 -6.75
CA THR A 345 -27.80 2.55 -7.45
C THR A 345 -26.96 1.65 -6.52
N TYR A 346 -26.98 1.92 -5.21
CA TYR A 346 -26.22 1.20 -4.20
C TYR A 346 -27.09 1.10 -2.96
N SER A 347 -27.68 -0.06 -2.77
CA SER A 347 -28.21 -0.46 -1.48
C SER A 347 -27.13 -1.31 -0.82
N THR A 348 -26.52 -0.85 0.27
CA THR A 348 -25.76 -1.79 1.10
C THR A 348 -26.77 -2.74 1.75
N ALA A 349 -26.39 -4.00 1.95
CA ALA A 349 -27.27 -4.92 2.66
C ALA A 349 -27.51 -4.45 4.10
N GLU A 350 -26.60 -3.63 4.65
CA GLU A 350 -26.69 -2.97 5.97
C GLU A 350 -27.91 -2.06 6.03
N GLU A 351 -28.05 -1.17 5.04
CA GLU A 351 -29.18 -0.24 4.94
C GLU A 351 -30.48 -0.98 4.61
N SER A 352 -30.40 -1.99 3.74
CA SER A 352 -31.58 -2.72 3.27
C SER A 352 -32.17 -3.68 4.31
N GLU A 353 -31.35 -4.12 5.26
CA GLU A 353 -31.79 -4.86 6.45
C GLU A 353 -32.63 -3.95 7.35
N VAL A 354 -32.14 -2.75 7.65
CA VAL A 354 -32.85 -1.82 8.54
C VAL A 354 -34.05 -1.18 7.84
N ALA A 355 -33.97 -0.95 6.53
CA ALA A 355 -35.06 -0.41 5.70
C ALA A 355 -36.02 -1.50 5.15
N GLN A 356 -35.78 -2.78 5.46
CA GLN A 356 -36.61 -3.94 5.05
C GLN A 356 -36.81 -4.13 3.54
N VAL A 357 -35.88 -3.68 2.70
CA VAL A 357 -35.99 -3.72 1.23
C VAL A 357 -35.63 -5.10 0.64
N LEU A 358 -34.95 -5.95 1.40
CA LEU A 358 -34.56 -7.32 1.00
C LEU A 358 -35.71 -8.32 1.11
N SER A 359 -35.68 -9.36 0.25
CA SER A 359 -36.50 -10.56 0.46
C SER A 359 -36.14 -11.24 1.78
N GLU A 360 -37.04 -12.07 2.32
CA GLU A 360 -36.83 -12.72 3.62
C GLU A 360 -35.56 -13.60 3.65
N SER A 361 -35.29 -14.35 2.58
CA SER A 361 -34.08 -15.18 2.47
C SER A 361 -32.80 -14.35 2.43
N GLU A 362 -32.80 -13.24 1.70
CA GLU A 362 -31.65 -12.33 1.62
C GLU A 362 -31.39 -11.63 2.94
N ARG A 363 -32.45 -11.20 3.62
CA ARG A 363 -32.39 -10.58 4.95
C ARG A 363 -31.79 -11.53 5.98
N GLN A 364 -32.15 -12.82 5.95
CA GLN A 364 -31.58 -13.81 6.85
C GLN A 364 -30.07 -14.00 6.65
N ILE A 365 -29.59 -13.98 5.40
CA ILE A 365 -28.15 -14.10 5.12
C ILE A 365 -27.41 -12.84 5.56
N ALA A 366 -27.93 -11.65 5.26
CA ALA A 366 -27.36 -10.37 5.69
C ALA A 366 -27.26 -10.29 7.24
N GLN A 367 -28.32 -10.68 7.96
CA GLN A 367 -28.33 -10.77 9.42
C GLN A 367 -27.23 -11.69 9.95
N GLN A 368 -26.98 -12.83 9.29
CA GLN A 368 -25.90 -13.74 9.71
C GLN A 368 -24.52 -13.11 9.54
N ILE A 369 -24.30 -12.35 8.47
CA ILE A 369 -23.05 -11.60 8.25
C ILE A 369 -22.89 -10.54 9.35
N LEU A 370 -23.93 -9.72 9.57
CA LEU A 370 -23.91 -8.66 10.57
C LEU A 370 -23.68 -9.21 11.99
N GLN A 371 -24.36 -10.30 12.37
CA GLN A 371 -24.14 -10.99 13.64
C GLN A 371 -22.70 -11.48 13.79
N LYS A 372 -22.10 -12.06 12.75
CA LYS A 372 -20.69 -12.49 12.77
C LYS A 372 -19.74 -11.35 13.04
N ILE A 373 -19.94 -10.22 12.36
CA ILE A 373 -19.10 -9.02 12.52
C ILE A 373 -19.28 -8.44 13.93
N ARG A 374 -20.52 -8.31 14.43
CA ARG A 374 -20.82 -7.88 15.81
C ARG A 374 -20.13 -8.75 16.86
N MET A 375 -20.24 -10.08 16.74
CA MET A 375 -19.61 -11.03 17.67
C MET A 375 -18.08 -10.92 17.68
N ASN A 376 -17.49 -10.45 16.59
CA ASN A 376 -16.05 -10.31 16.42
C ASN A 376 -15.54 -8.86 16.50
N HIS A 377 -16.40 -7.90 16.86
CA HIS A 377 -16.08 -6.47 16.96
C HIS A 377 -14.85 -6.19 17.84
N ALA A 378 -14.70 -6.91 18.95
CA ALA A 378 -13.58 -6.72 19.88
C ALA A 378 -12.33 -7.56 19.54
N ARG A 379 -12.37 -8.43 18.51
CA ARG A 379 -11.37 -9.50 18.31
C ARG A 379 -10.79 -9.60 16.90
N ALA A 380 -11.56 -9.28 15.87
CA ALA A 380 -11.14 -9.48 14.49
C ALA A 380 -11.70 -8.42 13.54
N THR A 381 -12.93 -7.96 13.75
CA THR A 381 -13.63 -7.06 12.82
C THR A 381 -14.19 -5.83 13.54
N PRO A 382 -13.35 -5.00 14.17
CA PRO A 382 -13.81 -3.76 14.78
C PRO A 382 -14.47 -2.87 13.73
N VAL A 383 -15.68 -2.39 14.05
CA VAL A 383 -16.46 -1.53 13.18
C VAL A 383 -16.38 -0.07 13.63
N CYS A 384 -16.20 0.82 12.66
CA CYS A 384 -16.28 2.25 12.88
C CYS A 384 -17.07 2.95 11.78
N ILE A 385 -17.48 4.17 12.10
CA ILE A 385 -18.08 5.06 11.12
C ILE A 385 -17.05 5.39 10.03
N HIS A 386 -17.52 5.34 8.79
CA HIS A 386 -16.86 5.73 7.55
C HIS A 386 -17.75 6.75 6.83
N ASP A 387 -17.26 7.97 6.60
CA ASP A 387 -18.05 9.06 5.99
C ASP A 387 -18.15 8.96 4.48
N HIS A 388 -19.25 9.48 3.98
CA HIS A 388 -19.41 9.90 2.59
C HIS A 388 -19.98 11.31 2.56
N VAL A 389 -19.63 12.11 1.55
CA VAL A 389 -20.27 13.41 1.34
C VAL A 389 -21.78 13.21 1.33
N VAL A 390 -22.52 13.99 2.13
CA VAL A 390 -23.98 13.98 2.13
C VAL A 390 -24.47 14.43 0.75
N MET A 391 -24.71 13.50 -0.17
CA MET A 391 -25.38 13.76 -1.44
C MET A 391 -26.84 13.36 -1.27
N GLY A 392 -27.76 14.32 -1.44
CA GLY A 392 -29.20 14.01 -1.43
C GLY A 392 -29.73 13.46 -0.10
N SER A 393 -29.51 14.21 0.98
CA SER A 393 -30.08 14.01 2.33
C SER A 393 -29.51 12.93 3.27
N GLU A 394 -28.54 12.11 2.84
CA GLU A 394 -28.39 10.79 3.45
C GLU A 394 -26.93 10.28 3.61
N GLY A 395 -26.03 11.05 4.24
CA GLY A 395 -24.65 10.63 4.57
C GLY A 395 -24.13 11.15 5.93
N TRP A 396 -23.00 10.61 6.43
CA TRP A 396 -22.13 11.19 7.48
C TRP A 396 -21.01 11.98 6.79
N GLY A 397 -20.93 13.32 6.89
CA GLY A 397 -19.92 14.12 6.18
C GLY A 397 -20.17 15.64 6.17
N ASN A 398 -19.13 16.45 5.94
CA ASN A 398 -19.24 17.88 5.62
C ASN A 398 -19.96 17.99 4.28
N ALA A 399 -21.22 18.44 4.29
CA ALA A 399 -21.90 18.72 3.04
C ALA A 399 -21.26 19.95 2.39
N THR A 400 -20.41 19.69 1.39
CA THR A 400 -19.88 20.72 0.49
C THR A 400 -20.97 21.25 -0.45
N TYR A 401 -22.15 20.63 -0.43
CA TYR A 401 -23.33 20.94 -1.24
C TYR A 401 -24.55 21.15 -0.33
N ASN A 402 -25.59 21.83 -0.82
CA ASN A 402 -26.86 21.98 -0.11
C ASN A 402 -27.56 20.61 0.02
N ALA A 403 -27.27 19.87 1.09
CA ALA A 403 -27.94 18.62 1.43
C ALA A 403 -28.63 18.74 2.79
N THR A 404 -29.71 17.98 2.97
CA THR A 404 -30.49 17.98 4.21
C THR A 404 -30.05 16.85 5.15
N ILE A 405 -29.51 17.12 6.32
CA ILE A 405 -29.18 16.07 7.29
C ILE A 405 -30.40 15.72 8.12
N GLY A 406 -30.89 14.48 7.97
CA GLY A 406 -31.91 13.91 8.85
C GLY A 406 -31.38 13.76 10.29
N ARG A 407 -32.04 14.39 11.27
CA ARG A 407 -31.59 14.33 12.68
C ARG A 407 -32.17 13.14 13.43
N HIS A 408 -31.32 12.51 14.23
CA HIS A 408 -31.75 11.52 15.22
C HIS A 408 -32.61 12.19 16.31
N ALA A 409 -33.46 11.42 16.98
CA ALA A 409 -34.25 11.92 18.12
C ALA A 409 -33.34 12.18 19.33
N ALA A 410 -33.59 13.26 20.06
CA ALA A 410 -32.85 13.54 21.28
C ALA A 410 -33.05 12.42 22.32
N THR A 411 -31.96 11.98 22.94
CA THR A 411 -31.96 11.02 24.05
C THR A 411 -30.98 11.50 25.12
N ASP A 412 -30.95 10.83 26.27
CA ASP A 412 -29.94 11.08 27.31
C ASP A 412 -28.51 10.86 26.79
N ARG A 413 -28.35 9.99 25.79
CA ARG A 413 -27.06 9.70 25.15
C ARG A 413 -26.73 10.71 24.05
N TRP A 414 -27.73 11.07 23.24
CA TRP A 414 -27.61 11.94 22.07
C TRP A 414 -28.42 13.22 22.27
N THR A 415 -27.86 14.10 23.08
CA THR A 415 -28.59 15.27 23.57
C THR A 415 -28.83 16.33 22.50
N LEU A 416 -28.10 16.32 21.38
CA LEU A 416 -28.26 17.30 20.31
C LEU A 416 -29.16 16.80 19.17
N GLY A 417 -29.91 15.72 19.37
CA GLY A 417 -30.97 15.29 18.47
C GLY A 417 -32.16 16.27 18.42
N LYS A 418 -33.09 16.06 17.48
CA LYS A 418 -34.34 16.84 17.44
C LYS A 418 -35.16 16.62 18.73
N PRO A 419 -35.81 17.65 19.30
CA PRO A 419 -36.00 18.99 18.75
C PRO A 419 -34.98 20.05 19.22
N ASN A 420 -33.85 19.67 19.81
CA ASN A 420 -32.97 20.63 20.49
C ASN A 420 -32.25 21.55 19.50
N ASP A 421 -32.34 22.85 19.70
CA ASP A 421 -31.65 23.83 18.86
C ASP A 421 -30.37 24.33 19.52
N VAL A 422 -29.27 24.35 18.77
CA VAL A 422 -27.96 24.82 19.22
C VAL A 422 -27.34 25.76 18.20
N ARG A 423 -26.34 26.51 18.64
CA ARG A 423 -25.55 27.36 17.73
C ARG A 423 -24.90 26.48 16.68
N ARG A 424 -25.05 26.81 15.41
CA ARG A 424 -24.46 26.07 14.29
C ARG A 424 -22.92 26.05 14.37
N ARG A 425 -22.35 27.23 14.64
CA ARG A 425 -20.91 27.44 14.73
C ARG A 425 -20.53 27.99 16.10
N THR A 426 -19.36 27.60 16.56
CA THR A 426 -18.58 28.42 17.47
C THR A 426 -17.69 29.30 16.58
N GLY A 427 -17.70 30.62 16.76
CA GLY A 427 -16.87 31.60 16.04
C GLY A 427 -15.37 31.37 16.19
N ARG A 428 -14.56 32.43 16.38
CA ARG A 428 -13.14 32.23 16.68
C ARG A 428 -13.02 31.72 18.11
N VAL A 429 -12.85 30.42 18.24
CA VAL A 429 -12.69 29.73 19.52
C VAL A 429 -11.25 29.87 20.02
N VAL A 430 -11.08 30.54 21.15
CA VAL A 430 -9.79 30.68 21.83
C VAL A 430 -9.95 30.17 23.26
N LEU A 431 -8.98 29.41 23.73
CA LEU A 431 -9.00 28.91 25.11
C LEU A 431 -8.98 30.09 26.06
N LYS A 432 -9.93 30.16 27.01
CA LYS A 432 -10.14 31.33 27.88
C LYS A 432 -8.86 31.72 28.63
N GLU A 433 -8.14 30.73 29.15
CA GLU A 433 -6.85 30.92 29.84
C GLU A 433 -5.71 31.39 28.92
N ALA A 434 -5.80 31.16 27.61
CA ALA A 434 -4.80 31.57 26.63
C ALA A 434 -5.13 32.93 25.97
N TYR A 435 -6.29 33.51 26.27
CA TYR A 435 -6.72 34.78 25.70
C TYR A 435 -6.22 35.94 26.55
N SER A 436 -5.31 36.74 25.99
CA SER A 436 -4.82 37.95 26.64
C SER A 436 -5.73 39.14 26.35
N GLY A 437 -6.30 39.76 27.40
CA GLY A 437 -7.09 40.98 27.31
C GLY A 437 -8.60 40.76 27.48
N THR A 438 -9.37 41.84 27.34
CA THR A 438 -10.83 41.80 27.42
C THR A 438 -11.42 41.23 26.12
N PRO A 439 -12.24 40.18 26.16
CA PRO A 439 -12.84 39.62 24.96
C PRO A 439 -13.78 40.62 24.27
N PRO A 440 -13.92 40.59 22.93
CA PRO A 440 -14.83 41.47 22.21
C PRO A 440 -16.28 41.33 22.69
N ALA A 441 -17.06 42.41 22.57
CA ALA A 441 -18.49 42.39 22.90
C ALA A 441 -19.22 41.29 22.12
N GLY A 442 -20.10 40.55 22.80
CA GLY A 442 -20.80 39.40 22.23
C GLY A 442 -20.01 38.08 22.25
N THR A 443 -18.82 38.06 22.85
CA THR A 443 -18.08 36.81 23.12
C THR A 443 -18.84 35.98 24.14
N LEU A 444 -19.04 34.70 23.85
CA LEU A 444 -19.61 33.76 24.80
C LEU A 444 -18.54 32.87 25.43
N GLU A 445 -18.82 32.45 26.66
CA GLU A 445 -18.11 31.35 27.28
C GLU A 445 -18.82 30.04 26.92
N VAL A 446 -18.10 29.17 26.22
CA VAL A 446 -18.57 27.84 25.83
C VAL A 446 -17.64 26.80 26.45
N VAL A 447 -18.23 25.77 27.03
CA VAL A 447 -17.48 24.64 27.59
C VAL A 447 -17.30 23.60 26.49
N MET A 448 -16.05 23.30 26.16
CA MET A 448 -15.66 22.24 25.20
C MET A 448 -14.54 21.42 25.84
N ASP A 449 -14.60 20.10 25.72
CA ASP A 449 -13.57 19.19 26.28
C ASP A 449 -13.25 19.45 27.77
N GLY A 450 -14.26 19.82 28.57
CA GLY A 450 -14.09 20.17 29.99
C GLY A 450 -13.34 21.48 30.26
N ARG A 451 -13.02 22.27 29.22
CA ARG A 451 -12.38 23.59 29.34
C ARG A 451 -13.31 24.69 28.87
N VAL A 452 -13.13 25.88 29.41
CA VAL A 452 -13.86 27.07 28.99
C VAL A 452 -13.12 27.76 27.85
N TYR A 453 -13.81 28.01 26.76
CA TYR A 453 -13.31 28.76 25.62
C TYR A 453 -14.13 30.04 25.43
N TYR A 454 -13.45 31.08 24.96
CA TYR A 454 -14.11 32.23 24.38
C TYR A 454 -14.50 31.91 22.94
N ASP A 455 -15.80 31.94 22.67
CA ASP A 455 -16.37 31.98 21.33
C ASP A 455 -16.51 33.44 20.90
N ILE A 456 -15.52 33.92 20.15
CA ILE A 456 -15.46 35.31 19.69
C ILE A 456 -16.21 35.42 18.34
N PRO A 457 -17.27 36.24 18.25
CA PRO A 457 -18.05 36.37 17.02
C PRO A 457 -17.20 36.98 15.90
N LEU A 458 -17.14 36.30 14.75
CA LEU A 458 -16.49 36.79 13.51
C LEU A 458 -17.46 37.56 12.59
N GLY A 459 -18.56 38.09 13.14
CA GLY A 459 -19.69 38.71 12.43
C GLY A 459 -21.05 38.08 12.76
N VAL A 460 -22.14 38.64 12.21
CA VAL A 460 -23.57 38.55 12.61
C VAL A 460 -24.23 37.16 12.73
N SER A 461 -23.56 36.02 12.52
CA SER A 461 -24.31 34.76 12.55
C SER A 461 -24.52 34.26 14.00
N GLU A 462 -25.68 34.61 14.57
CA GLU A 462 -26.43 33.84 15.59
C GLU A 462 -27.11 32.62 14.94
N GLU A 463 -26.44 32.01 13.97
CA GLU A 463 -27.05 30.97 13.16
C GLU A 463 -27.24 29.73 14.03
N MET A 464 -28.50 29.36 14.20
CA MET A 464 -28.91 28.19 14.94
C MET A 464 -29.09 27.01 13.98
N THR A 465 -29.00 25.80 14.51
CA THR A 465 -29.23 24.57 13.74
C THR A 465 -30.72 24.39 13.38
N GLY A 466 -31.63 25.05 14.09
CA GLY A 466 -33.05 24.78 14.05
C GLY A 466 -33.44 23.55 14.88
N THR A 467 -34.74 23.26 14.95
CA THR A 467 -35.31 22.13 15.71
C THR A 467 -35.63 20.91 14.84
N GLY A 468 -35.54 21.05 13.52
CA GLY A 468 -35.80 20.01 12.51
C GLY A 468 -34.54 19.56 11.76
N ASP A 469 -34.72 18.87 10.63
CA ASP A 469 -33.62 18.44 9.76
C ASP A 469 -32.84 19.63 9.19
N LEU A 470 -31.54 19.44 8.95
CA LEU A 470 -30.59 20.54 8.70
C LEU A 470 -30.33 20.73 7.21
N SER A 471 -30.72 21.86 6.60
CA SER A 471 -30.53 22.12 5.16
C SER A 471 -29.63 23.34 4.90
N ALA A 472 -28.30 23.17 4.85
CA ALA A 472 -27.37 24.27 4.51
C ALA A 472 -25.90 23.81 4.34
N PRO A 473 -25.03 24.60 3.68
CA PRO A 473 -23.62 24.23 3.46
C PRO A 473 -22.82 24.18 4.76
N HIS A 474 -22.07 23.10 4.97
CA HIS A 474 -21.32 22.85 6.19
C HIS A 474 -19.93 23.49 6.12
N ARG A 475 -19.43 24.04 7.24
CA ARG A 475 -18.09 24.61 7.32
C ARG A 475 -17.21 23.76 8.23
N THR A 476 -15.90 23.81 7.98
CA THR A 476 -14.88 23.01 8.70
C THR A 476 -14.73 23.36 10.20
N ALA A 477 -15.26 24.52 10.62
CA ALA A 477 -15.23 25.00 12.00
C ALA A 477 -16.56 24.79 12.77
N ASP A 478 -17.59 24.21 12.14
CA ASP A 478 -18.91 24.09 12.77
C ASP A 478 -18.92 22.97 13.84
N TYR A 479 -18.55 23.30 15.08
CA TYR A 479 -18.41 22.34 16.18
C TYR A 479 -19.71 21.62 16.57
N HIS A 480 -20.79 22.34 16.88
CA HIS A 480 -22.05 21.72 17.28
C HIS A 480 -22.72 20.99 16.12
N LEU A 481 -22.60 21.50 14.90
CA LEU A 481 -23.04 20.80 13.70
C LEU A 481 -22.29 19.48 13.53
N ALA A 482 -20.96 19.49 13.66
CA ALA A 482 -20.15 18.27 13.65
C ALA A 482 -20.59 17.30 14.74
N LYS A 483 -20.95 17.80 15.93
CA LYS A 483 -21.48 16.96 17.02
C LYS A 483 -22.82 16.31 16.68
N ILE A 484 -23.76 17.05 16.09
CA ILE A 484 -25.04 16.47 15.61
C ILE A 484 -24.80 15.39 14.55
N VAL A 485 -23.89 15.65 13.61
CA VAL A 485 -23.52 14.70 12.55
C VAL A 485 -22.89 13.44 13.13
N ILE A 486 -21.95 13.58 14.07
CA ILE A 486 -21.30 12.47 14.77
C ILE A 486 -22.30 11.67 15.60
N GLU A 487 -23.16 12.32 16.40
CA GLU A 487 -24.20 11.65 17.21
C GLU A 487 -25.20 10.88 16.33
N ARG A 488 -25.54 11.40 15.13
CA ARG A 488 -26.35 10.66 14.14
C ARG A 488 -25.65 9.37 13.72
N GLY A 489 -24.36 9.44 13.39
CA GLY A 489 -23.55 8.28 13.03
C GLY A 489 -23.46 7.26 14.14
N GLU A 490 -23.20 7.72 15.37
CA GLU A 490 -23.16 6.86 16.55
C GLU A 490 -24.50 6.17 16.80
N SER A 491 -25.62 6.90 16.71
CA SER A 491 -26.96 6.33 16.87
C SER A 491 -27.25 5.28 15.79
N TYR A 492 -26.86 5.52 14.54
CA TYR A 492 -27.03 4.53 13.49
C TYR A 492 -26.23 3.26 13.76
N VAL A 493 -24.94 3.37 14.08
CA VAL A 493 -24.07 2.21 14.29
C VAL A 493 -24.45 1.43 15.56
N VAL A 494 -24.80 2.12 16.63
CA VAL A 494 -25.12 1.50 17.92
C VAL A 494 -26.58 1.06 17.99
N ASP A 495 -27.52 1.95 17.71
CA ASP A 495 -28.95 1.68 17.90
C ASP A 495 -29.54 0.98 16.67
N GLY A 496 -29.13 1.38 15.45
CA GLY A 496 -29.61 0.78 14.20
C GLY A 496 -28.90 -0.53 13.86
N LEU A 497 -27.57 -0.51 13.85
CA LEU A 497 -26.74 -1.67 13.52
C LEU A 497 -26.26 -2.43 14.76
N GLY A 498 -26.68 -2.12 15.98
CA GLY A 498 -26.48 -2.99 17.14
C GLY A 498 -25.03 -3.24 17.55
N PHE A 499 -24.07 -2.38 17.15
CA PHE A 499 -22.68 -2.50 17.59
C PHE A 499 -22.48 -1.88 18.99
N PRO A 500 -21.48 -2.34 19.77
CA PRO A 500 -21.22 -1.79 21.11
C PRO A 500 -20.79 -0.32 21.10
N ASP A 501 -20.08 0.11 20.05
CA ASP A 501 -19.61 1.47 19.84
C ASP A 501 -19.46 1.75 18.33
N ALA A 502 -19.18 3.00 17.99
CA ALA A 502 -19.08 3.47 16.61
C ALA A 502 -17.64 3.82 16.17
N PHE A 503 -16.63 3.52 17.00
CA PHE A 503 -15.25 3.97 16.82
C PHE A 503 -14.24 2.84 16.96
N CYS A 504 -14.54 1.69 16.36
CA CYS A 504 -13.62 0.58 16.22
C CYS A 504 -13.09 0.04 17.56
N GLY A 505 -13.95 0.05 18.59
CA GLY A 505 -13.70 -0.62 19.86
C GLY A 505 -12.45 -0.09 20.58
N ILE A 506 -11.52 -1.00 20.87
CA ILE A 506 -10.28 -0.69 21.60
C ILE A 506 -9.38 0.31 20.86
N HIS A 507 -9.51 0.40 19.53
CA HIS A 507 -8.65 1.27 18.72
C HIS A 507 -9.01 2.74 18.84
N ARG A 508 -10.28 3.03 19.16
CA ARG A 508 -10.81 4.39 19.15
C ARG A 508 -10.48 5.09 17.82
N TYR A 509 -10.87 4.48 16.72
CA TYR A 509 -10.51 4.89 15.36
C TYR A 509 -11.76 5.14 14.51
N ALA A 510 -11.64 6.01 13.51
CA ALA A 510 -12.69 6.28 12.53
C ALA A 510 -12.10 6.39 11.11
N ASN A 511 -12.91 6.12 10.10
CA ASN A 511 -12.48 6.19 8.71
C ASN A 511 -13.02 7.48 8.09
N ALA A 512 -12.15 8.28 7.45
CA ALA A 512 -12.60 9.32 6.53
C ALA A 512 -12.49 8.89 5.05
N ALA A 513 -13.41 9.31 4.19
CA ALA A 513 -13.40 9.26 2.73
C ALA A 513 -13.17 10.68 2.22
N ALA A 514 -12.06 10.90 1.55
CA ALA A 514 -11.73 12.18 0.92
C ALA A 514 -11.76 13.40 1.88
N ASN A 515 -11.49 13.18 3.18
CA ASN A 515 -11.64 14.17 4.25
C ASN A 515 -13.05 14.79 4.35
N SER A 516 -14.10 14.02 4.03
CA SER A 516 -15.47 14.53 4.10
C SER A 516 -15.82 14.98 5.52
N THR A 517 -15.32 14.37 6.59
CA THR A 517 -15.43 14.79 8.00
C THR A 517 -14.16 15.47 8.50
N GLY A 518 -13.39 16.06 7.59
CA GLY A 518 -12.19 16.81 7.91
C GLY A 518 -12.49 18.19 8.51
N GLY A 519 -11.59 18.66 9.37
CA GLY A 519 -11.61 20.03 9.88
C GLY A 519 -11.58 20.10 11.40
N GLN A 520 -11.18 21.27 11.91
CA GLN A 520 -10.92 21.45 13.34
C GLN A 520 -12.15 21.24 14.21
N GLY A 521 -13.36 21.55 13.72
CA GLY A 521 -14.62 21.28 14.43
C GLY A 521 -14.86 19.77 14.61
N TYR A 522 -14.79 19.00 13.53
CA TYR A 522 -14.98 17.55 13.55
C TYR A 522 -13.89 16.83 14.35
N TRP A 523 -12.61 17.18 14.13
CA TRP A 523 -11.50 16.59 14.88
C TRP A 523 -11.60 16.84 16.38
N ARG A 524 -12.10 18.01 16.79
CA ARG A 524 -12.35 18.32 18.19
C ARG A 524 -13.44 17.43 18.77
N VAL A 525 -14.60 17.32 18.11
CA VAL A 525 -15.71 16.46 18.58
C VAL A 525 -15.27 15.00 18.67
N LEU A 526 -14.55 14.49 17.66
CA LEU A 526 -14.02 13.13 17.68
C LEU A 526 -13.13 12.90 18.90
N ARG A 527 -12.23 13.84 19.19
CA ARG A 527 -11.37 13.79 20.37
C ARG A 527 -12.17 13.85 21.68
N GLU A 528 -13.21 14.70 21.77
CA GLU A 528 -14.14 14.75 22.92
C GLU A 528 -14.80 13.39 23.19
N LYS A 529 -15.17 12.69 22.12
CA LYS A 529 -15.76 11.34 22.14
C LYS A 529 -14.71 10.24 22.42
N GLY A 530 -13.45 10.61 22.61
CA GLY A 530 -12.37 9.69 22.93
C GLY A 530 -11.78 8.97 21.72
N VAL A 531 -12.04 9.44 20.49
CA VAL A 531 -11.39 8.95 19.27
C VAL A 531 -9.92 9.36 19.30
N ARG A 532 -9.04 8.38 19.08
CA ARG A 532 -7.59 8.52 19.05
C ARG A 532 -7.06 8.81 17.66
N GLY A 533 -7.70 8.30 16.61
CA GLY A 533 -7.29 8.63 15.25
C GLY A 533 -8.39 8.54 14.21
N ILE A 534 -8.15 9.22 13.09
CA ILE A 534 -9.06 9.22 11.94
C ILE A 534 -8.24 9.12 10.65
N ARG A 535 -8.63 8.22 9.74
CA ARG A 535 -8.06 8.16 8.40
C ARG A 535 -8.19 9.51 7.71
N ALA A 536 -7.15 10.01 7.05
CA ALA A 536 -7.18 11.31 6.39
C ALA A 536 -6.71 11.22 4.92
N HIS A 537 -7.33 11.96 4.02
CA HIS A 537 -6.92 12.06 2.63
C HIS A 537 -5.74 13.02 2.47
N GLU A 538 -4.74 12.64 1.65
CA GLU A 538 -3.62 13.50 1.30
C GLU A 538 -4.12 14.69 0.47
N ALA A 539 -4.01 15.91 0.99
CA ALA A 539 -4.61 17.12 0.43
C ALA A 539 -4.57 17.20 -1.11
N SER A 540 -5.72 17.04 -1.77
CA SER A 540 -5.87 17.49 -3.15
C SER A 540 -6.42 18.91 -3.12
N ALA A 541 -5.57 19.90 -3.43
CA ALA A 541 -5.97 21.29 -3.56
C ALA A 541 -6.94 21.56 -4.75
N ARG A 542 -7.45 20.50 -5.40
CA ARG A 542 -8.18 20.59 -6.67
C ARG A 542 -9.69 20.78 -6.53
N ARG A 543 -10.27 20.52 -5.35
CA ARG A 543 -11.64 20.93 -5.03
C ARG A 543 -11.50 22.10 -4.07
N GLY A 544 -12.06 23.26 -4.41
CA GLY A 544 -11.98 24.49 -3.61
C GLY A 544 -12.66 24.43 -2.23
N SER A 545 -12.57 23.31 -1.51
CA SER A 545 -12.98 23.20 -0.13
C SER A 545 -11.87 23.78 0.76
N ASP A 546 -12.13 24.96 1.31
CA ASP A 546 -11.21 25.73 2.14
C ASP A 546 -10.55 24.89 3.27
N ALA A 547 -9.23 24.70 3.13
CA ALA A 547 -8.23 24.59 4.19
C ALA A 547 -8.16 23.36 5.14
N GLN A 548 -8.54 22.15 4.72
CA GLN A 548 -8.22 20.93 5.50
C GLN A 548 -6.80 20.44 5.19
N ARG A 549 -5.77 21.03 5.81
CA ARG A 549 -4.40 20.50 5.74
C ARG A 549 -4.14 19.57 6.91
N VAL A 550 -3.92 18.29 6.63
CA VAL A 550 -3.33 17.36 7.60
C VAL A 550 -1.97 17.94 8.02
N PRO A 551 -1.70 18.13 9.33
CA PRO A 551 -0.38 18.56 9.80
C PRO A 551 0.72 17.64 9.27
N ALA A 552 1.92 18.19 9.01
CA ALA A 552 3.04 17.37 8.52
C ALA A 552 3.43 16.27 9.53
N SER A 553 3.27 16.52 10.83
CA SER A 553 3.44 15.53 11.91
C SER A 553 2.40 14.42 11.88
N ARG A 554 1.28 14.61 11.16
CA ARG A 554 0.09 13.75 11.18
C ARG A 554 -0.54 13.58 12.56
N VAL A 555 -0.21 14.47 13.49
CA VAL A 555 -0.80 14.54 14.82
C VAL A 555 -1.40 15.92 15.00
N TRP A 556 -2.70 15.98 15.25
CA TRP A 556 -3.40 17.20 15.63
C TRP A 556 -3.90 17.03 17.05
N ASN A 557 -3.28 17.73 18.02
CA ASN A 557 -3.85 17.77 19.36
C ASN A 557 -4.03 16.34 19.94
N GLY A 558 -3.10 15.42 19.71
CA GLY A 558 -3.21 14.02 20.14
C GLY A 558 -4.18 13.15 19.35
N LEU A 559 -4.88 13.69 18.35
CA LEU A 559 -5.59 12.92 17.33
C LEU A 559 -4.62 12.55 16.21
N VAL A 560 -4.47 11.26 15.91
CA VAL A 560 -3.57 10.75 14.87
C VAL A 560 -4.29 10.68 13.52
N LEU A 561 -3.60 11.09 12.47
CA LEU A 561 -4.15 11.23 11.12
C LEU A 561 -3.36 10.37 10.11
N PRO A 562 -3.49 9.03 10.14
CA PRO A 562 -2.91 8.17 9.11
C PRO A 562 -3.46 8.55 7.73
N ILE A 563 -2.57 8.66 6.75
CA ILE A 563 -2.98 9.05 5.40
C ILE A 563 -3.59 7.84 4.69
N GLU A 564 -4.73 8.01 4.04
CA GLU A 564 -5.40 6.94 3.31
C GLU A 564 -4.58 6.46 2.11
N ARG A 565 -4.69 5.17 1.83
CA ARG A 565 -4.19 4.59 0.59
C ARG A 565 -5.15 3.54 0.07
N GLN A 566 -5.79 3.86 -1.04
CA GLN A 566 -6.67 2.95 -1.76
C GLN A 566 -5.85 1.82 -2.40
N LEU A 567 -6.27 0.57 -2.17
CA LEU A 567 -5.67 -0.64 -2.75
C LEU A 567 -6.63 -1.38 -3.70
N GLU A 568 -7.71 -0.72 -4.09
CA GLU A 568 -8.64 -1.24 -5.10
C GLU A 568 -8.01 -1.34 -6.48
N ILE A 569 -8.64 -2.19 -7.29
CA ILE A 569 -8.41 -2.21 -8.72
C ILE A 569 -9.58 -1.55 -9.40
N PRO A 570 -9.31 -0.66 -10.36
CA PRO A 570 -10.38 0.10 -10.98
C PRO A 570 -11.36 -0.85 -11.69
N GLY A 571 -12.64 -0.76 -11.31
CA GLY A 571 -13.78 -1.21 -12.11
C GLY A 571 -14.73 -2.19 -11.40
N SER A 572 -16.03 -1.90 -11.48
CA SER A 572 -17.15 -2.83 -11.28
C SER A 572 -17.18 -4.00 -12.29
N ASP A 573 -16.29 -3.95 -13.31
CA ASP A 573 -16.31 -4.80 -14.49
C ASP A 573 -15.14 -5.81 -14.49
N ALA A 574 -14.77 -6.30 -13.32
CA ALA A 574 -13.80 -7.40 -13.19
C ALA A 574 -14.25 -8.69 -13.92
N GLY A 575 -15.50 -8.75 -14.41
CA GLY A 575 -16.00 -9.77 -15.34
C GLY A 575 -15.10 -9.99 -16.56
N GLY A 576 -14.37 -8.95 -16.97
CA GLY A 576 -13.43 -9.09 -18.06
C GLY A 576 -12.21 -9.97 -17.77
N PHE A 577 -11.83 -10.27 -16.51
CA PHE A 577 -10.82 -11.31 -16.23
C PHE A 577 -11.27 -12.69 -16.66
N TYR A 578 -12.58 -12.94 -16.72
CA TYR A 578 -13.22 -14.22 -17.02
C TYR A 578 -13.86 -14.31 -18.39
N HIS A 579 -13.81 -13.25 -19.20
CA HIS A 579 -14.43 -13.29 -20.50
C HIS A 579 -13.58 -12.58 -21.56
N GLY A 580 -13.20 -13.33 -22.59
CA GLY A 580 -12.46 -12.80 -23.75
C GLY A 580 -13.20 -11.68 -24.49
N THR A 581 -14.53 -11.60 -24.37
CA THR A 581 -15.36 -10.57 -25.04
C THR A 581 -15.91 -9.48 -24.12
N LEU A 582 -15.83 -9.62 -22.79
CA LEU A 582 -16.25 -8.54 -21.89
C LEU A 582 -15.09 -7.56 -21.72
N THR A 583 -15.41 -6.27 -21.74
CA THR A 583 -14.42 -5.23 -21.46
C THR A 583 -14.03 -5.29 -19.99
N SER A 584 -12.80 -5.74 -19.71
CA SER A 584 -12.19 -5.51 -18.40
C SER A 584 -11.58 -4.12 -18.36
N VAL A 585 -11.74 -3.38 -17.27
CA VAL A 585 -10.91 -2.19 -16.98
C VAL A 585 -9.46 -2.60 -16.71
N VAL A 586 -9.21 -3.84 -16.30
CA VAL A 586 -7.85 -4.36 -16.11
C VAL A 586 -7.08 -4.43 -17.43
N ARG A 587 -7.75 -4.78 -18.54
CA ARG A 587 -7.14 -4.86 -19.87
C ARG A 587 -6.46 -3.53 -20.25
N PRO A 588 -7.12 -2.36 -20.30
CA PRO A 588 -6.44 -1.09 -20.58
C PRO A 588 -5.56 -0.59 -19.42
N THR A 589 -5.86 -0.92 -18.15
CA THR A 589 -5.10 -0.38 -17.00
C THR A 589 -3.76 -1.08 -16.77
N PHE A 590 -3.68 -2.40 -16.95
CA PHE A 590 -2.50 -3.22 -16.66
C PHE A 590 -1.81 -3.76 -17.92
N THR A 591 -2.27 -3.37 -19.11
CA THR A 591 -1.55 -3.64 -20.36
C THR A 591 -0.20 -2.92 -20.39
N ILE A 592 0.81 -3.61 -20.93
CA ILE A 592 2.16 -3.11 -21.16
C ILE A 592 2.39 -3.17 -22.66
N ALA A 593 2.63 -2.02 -23.30
CA ALA A 593 2.78 -1.93 -24.75
C ALA A 593 1.62 -2.61 -25.53
N ASN A 594 0.39 -2.49 -25.01
CA ASN A 594 -0.81 -3.13 -25.54
C ASN A 594 -0.79 -4.68 -25.55
N ASP A 595 0.11 -5.35 -24.82
CA ASP A 595 0.25 -6.81 -24.84
C ASP A 595 -1.03 -7.56 -24.44
N LEU A 596 -1.65 -7.19 -23.32
CA LEU A 596 -2.93 -7.74 -22.90
C LEU A 596 -4.01 -7.38 -23.90
N THR A 597 -4.00 -6.14 -24.40
CA THR A 597 -5.04 -5.63 -25.29
C THR A 597 -5.06 -6.39 -26.61
N THR A 598 -3.91 -6.54 -27.25
CA THR A 598 -3.77 -7.15 -28.58
C THR A 598 -4.02 -8.66 -28.55
N ASN A 599 -3.55 -9.35 -27.51
CA ASN A 599 -3.60 -10.82 -27.45
C ASN A 599 -4.83 -11.37 -26.69
N TRP A 600 -5.67 -10.50 -26.11
CA TRP A 600 -6.82 -10.92 -25.28
C TRP A 600 -7.75 -11.91 -26.00
N GLY A 601 -8.05 -11.65 -27.28
CA GLY A 601 -9.01 -12.46 -28.04
C GLY A 601 -8.44 -13.78 -28.57
N THR A 602 -7.11 -13.93 -28.61
CA THR A 602 -6.42 -15.08 -29.24
C THR A 602 -5.68 -15.95 -28.23
N GLN A 603 -5.25 -15.39 -27.09
CA GLN A 603 -4.51 -16.06 -26.01
C GLN A 603 -5.13 -15.72 -24.64
N TYR A 604 -6.45 -15.76 -24.58
CA TYR A 604 -7.23 -15.25 -23.47
C TYR A 604 -6.76 -15.76 -22.10
N GLU A 605 -6.64 -17.07 -21.89
CA GLU A 605 -6.25 -17.65 -20.59
C GLU A 605 -4.87 -17.15 -20.10
N ALA A 606 -3.90 -17.08 -21.00
CA ALA A 606 -2.57 -16.57 -20.70
C ALA A 606 -2.57 -15.07 -20.39
N MET A 607 -3.37 -14.28 -21.12
CA MET A 607 -3.47 -12.84 -20.88
C MET A 607 -4.25 -12.52 -19.62
N ALA A 608 -5.30 -13.28 -19.31
CA ALA A 608 -6.05 -13.18 -18.06
C ALA A 608 -5.17 -13.51 -16.85
N TRP A 609 -4.40 -14.61 -16.94
CA TRP A 609 -3.40 -14.96 -15.94
C TRP A 609 -2.38 -13.85 -15.74
N ARG A 610 -1.76 -13.37 -16.82
CA ARG A 610 -0.78 -12.29 -16.75
C ARG A 610 -1.37 -11.02 -16.12
N GLY A 611 -2.58 -10.62 -16.53
CA GLY A 611 -3.28 -9.49 -15.94
C GLY A 611 -3.48 -9.65 -14.43
N TYR A 612 -3.90 -10.85 -13.99
CA TYR A 612 -4.13 -11.17 -12.58
C TYR A 612 -2.83 -11.10 -11.77
N GLN A 613 -1.73 -11.65 -12.29
CA GLN A 613 -0.43 -11.60 -11.60
C GLN A 613 0.07 -10.16 -11.43
N ARG A 614 -0.14 -9.29 -12.43
CA ARG A 614 0.20 -7.86 -12.38
C ARG A 614 -0.62 -7.12 -11.33
N VAL A 615 -1.91 -7.40 -11.31
CA VAL A 615 -2.87 -6.90 -10.32
C VAL A 615 -2.44 -7.27 -8.89
N LEU A 616 -2.16 -8.55 -8.65
CA LEU A 616 -1.77 -9.06 -7.33
C LEU A 616 -0.42 -8.48 -6.87
N THR A 617 0.57 -8.44 -7.78
CA THR A 617 1.88 -7.81 -7.51
C THR A 617 1.75 -6.33 -7.15
N THR A 618 0.90 -5.60 -7.89
CA THR A 618 0.63 -4.18 -7.66
C THR A 618 0.03 -3.94 -6.29
N ALA A 619 -0.98 -4.73 -5.90
CA ALA A 619 -1.66 -4.63 -4.61
C ALA A 619 -0.72 -4.95 -3.44
N VAL A 620 0.06 -6.04 -3.52
CA VAL A 620 1.03 -6.43 -2.48
C VAL A 620 2.11 -5.35 -2.29
N ASN A 621 2.70 -4.83 -3.36
CA ASN A 621 3.72 -3.79 -3.25
C ASN A 621 3.14 -2.48 -2.69
N ALA A 622 1.93 -2.10 -3.09
CA ALA A 622 1.25 -0.91 -2.58
C ALA A 622 0.95 -1.03 -1.08
N TRP A 623 0.48 -2.19 -0.63
CA TRP A 623 0.27 -2.49 0.78
C TRP A 623 1.56 -2.42 1.61
N LEU A 624 2.65 -3.03 1.13
CA LEU A 624 3.95 -2.90 1.78
C LEU A 624 4.44 -1.44 1.82
N GLY A 625 4.13 -0.66 0.78
CA GLY A 625 4.35 0.78 0.75
C GLY A 625 3.61 1.51 1.87
N CYS A 626 2.34 1.16 2.12
CA CYS A 626 1.54 1.74 3.21
C CYS A 626 2.22 1.55 4.56
N ALA A 627 2.73 0.34 4.83
CA ALA A 627 3.42 0.01 6.06
C ALA A 627 4.65 0.90 6.29
N VAL A 628 5.46 1.08 5.25
CA VAL A 628 6.66 1.91 5.30
C VAL A 628 6.33 3.38 5.55
N HIS A 629 5.19 3.84 5.06
CA HIS A 629 4.74 5.22 5.21
C HIS A 629 3.89 5.47 6.47
N TYR A 630 3.46 4.43 7.19
CA TYR A 630 2.43 4.52 8.24
C TYR A 630 1.13 5.11 7.68
N GLU A 631 0.66 4.54 6.58
CA GLU A 631 -0.61 4.87 5.91
C GLU A 631 -1.70 3.87 6.28
N ALA A 632 -2.94 4.24 5.97
CA ALA A 632 -4.14 3.43 6.17
C ALA A 632 -4.55 2.74 4.86
N PRO A 633 -4.20 1.46 4.66
CA PRO A 633 -4.56 0.70 3.48
C PRO A 633 -6.05 0.33 3.51
N TYR A 634 -6.81 0.69 2.48
CA TYR A 634 -8.22 0.38 2.43
C TYR A 634 -8.69 -0.16 1.09
N GLN A 635 -9.82 -0.87 1.13
CA GLN A 635 -10.49 -1.45 -0.04
C GLN A 635 -12.01 -1.50 0.15
N HIS A 636 -12.76 -1.34 -0.94
CA HIS A 636 -14.18 -1.67 -0.97
C HIS A 636 -14.38 -3.18 -1.25
N PRO A 637 -15.08 -3.94 -0.37
CA PRO A 637 -15.33 -5.39 -0.55
C PRO A 637 -15.96 -5.83 -1.88
N PRO A 638 -16.93 -5.09 -2.46
CA PRO A 638 -17.69 -5.61 -3.60
C PRO A 638 -16.93 -5.69 -4.92
N TYR A 639 -15.76 -5.05 -5.05
CA TYR A 639 -14.95 -5.17 -6.28
C TYR A 639 -14.39 -6.59 -6.50
N TRP A 640 -14.49 -7.49 -5.51
CA TRP A 640 -13.67 -8.71 -5.48
C TRP A 640 -14.32 -9.96 -4.89
N ALA A 641 -15.34 -9.81 -4.03
CA ALA A 641 -16.04 -10.93 -3.39
C ALA A 641 -17.30 -11.38 -4.15
N SER A 642 -17.82 -10.54 -5.04
CA SER A 642 -19.14 -10.65 -5.66
C SER A 642 -19.13 -11.43 -6.99
N MET A 643 -18.02 -12.10 -7.27
CA MET A 643 -17.68 -12.71 -8.55
C MET A 643 -17.32 -14.18 -8.38
N VAL A 644 -18.07 -14.91 -7.54
CA VAL A 644 -17.76 -16.29 -7.20
C VAL A 644 -18.99 -17.19 -7.35
N ASN A 645 -18.76 -18.45 -7.73
CA ASN A 645 -19.79 -19.48 -7.66
C ASN A 645 -20.10 -19.77 -6.17
N PRO A 646 -21.37 -19.71 -5.72
CA PRO A 646 -21.77 -20.06 -4.35
C PRO A 646 -21.33 -21.45 -3.90
N ALA A 647 -21.09 -22.38 -4.83
CA ALA A 647 -20.59 -23.72 -4.53
C ALA A 647 -19.10 -23.74 -4.17
N ASP A 648 -18.31 -22.72 -4.56
CA ASP A 648 -16.89 -22.59 -4.24
C ASP A 648 -16.52 -21.11 -3.99
N PRO A 649 -17.07 -20.47 -2.93
CA PRO A 649 -17.02 -19.02 -2.71
C PRO A 649 -15.61 -18.49 -2.38
N LEU A 650 -14.65 -19.39 -2.15
CA LEU A 650 -13.26 -19.10 -1.76
C LEU A 650 -12.25 -19.64 -2.78
N ALA A 651 -12.70 -19.98 -3.98
CA ALA A 651 -11.84 -20.41 -5.07
C ALA A 651 -10.72 -19.39 -5.35
N SER A 652 -9.52 -19.89 -5.63
CA SER A 652 -8.42 -19.08 -6.15
C SER A 652 -8.56 -18.87 -7.65
N PHE A 653 -7.93 -17.82 -8.18
CA PHE A 653 -7.93 -17.53 -9.61
C PHE A 653 -7.39 -18.71 -10.42
N ASP A 654 -8.15 -19.13 -11.43
CA ASP A 654 -7.78 -20.17 -12.39
C ASP A 654 -8.57 -19.94 -13.69
N PRO A 655 -7.94 -19.52 -14.79
CA PRO A 655 -8.62 -19.22 -16.03
C PRO A 655 -9.14 -20.49 -16.74
N ALA A 656 -8.60 -21.69 -16.47
CA ALA A 656 -9.05 -22.92 -17.12
C ALA A 656 -10.43 -23.39 -16.59
N ARG A 657 -10.77 -23.03 -15.35
CA ARG A 657 -12.12 -23.26 -14.77
C ARG A 657 -13.24 -22.53 -15.53
N PHE A 658 -12.91 -21.60 -16.43
CA PHE A 658 -13.88 -20.98 -17.34
C PHE A 658 -14.70 -22.01 -18.13
N SER A 659 -14.05 -23.07 -18.62
CA SER A 659 -14.69 -24.14 -19.40
C SER A 659 -15.68 -24.99 -18.59
N LEU A 660 -15.52 -25.03 -17.25
CA LEU A 660 -16.32 -25.87 -16.35
C LEU A 660 -17.61 -25.19 -15.88
N TYR A 661 -17.59 -23.86 -15.70
CA TYR A 661 -18.70 -23.13 -15.06
C TYR A 661 -19.45 -22.15 -15.99
N GLY A 662 -18.94 -21.94 -17.21
CA GLY A 662 -19.57 -21.13 -18.25
C GLY A 662 -19.33 -19.63 -18.13
N ALA A 663 -19.58 -18.92 -19.22
CA ALA A 663 -19.24 -17.50 -19.44
C ALA A 663 -19.84 -16.49 -18.44
N ASN A 664 -20.88 -16.88 -17.69
CA ASN A 664 -21.63 -15.98 -16.80
C ASN A 664 -21.30 -16.15 -15.31
N ASN A 665 -20.40 -17.07 -14.95
CA ASN A 665 -20.10 -17.41 -13.56
C ASN A 665 -18.61 -17.18 -13.25
N PRO A 666 -18.19 -15.94 -12.94
CA PRO A 666 -16.85 -15.73 -12.42
C PRO A 666 -16.66 -16.47 -11.09
N HIS A 667 -15.42 -16.87 -10.76
CA HIS A 667 -15.17 -17.89 -9.73
C HIS A 667 -13.92 -17.68 -8.86
N PHE A 668 -13.49 -16.46 -8.52
CA PHE A 668 -12.39 -16.32 -7.54
C PHE A 668 -12.57 -15.22 -6.52
N SER A 669 -12.02 -15.48 -5.33
CA SER A 669 -11.89 -14.51 -4.27
C SER A 669 -10.51 -13.86 -4.31
N PHE A 670 -10.40 -12.71 -4.96
CA PHE A 670 -9.14 -11.96 -4.96
C PHE A 670 -8.73 -11.51 -3.56
N VAL A 671 -9.69 -11.16 -2.70
CA VAL A 671 -9.39 -10.74 -1.31
C VAL A 671 -8.67 -11.86 -0.58
N LYS A 672 -9.16 -13.10 -0.71
CA LYS A 672 -8.49 -14.28 -0.14
C LYS A 672 -7.07 -14.42 -0.70
N ASP A 673 -6.93 -14.46 -2.02
CA ASP A 673 -5.63 -14.66 -2.67
C ASP A 673 -4.63 -13.55 -2.27
N LEU A 674 -5.09 -12.30 -2.15
CA LEU A 674 -4.31 -11.15 -1.71
C LEU A 674 -3.82 -11.33 -0.26
N PHE A 675 -4.71 -11.69 0.66
CA PHE A 675 -4.35 -11.92 2.07
C PHE A 675 -3.38 -13.11 2.22
N GLU A 676 -3.55 -14.18 1.43
CA GLU A 676 -2.62 -15.30 1.40
C GLU A 676 -1.22 -14.88 0.91
N GLN A 677 -1.15 -14.00 -0.09
CA GLN A 677 0.14 -13.44 -0.54
C GLN A 677 0.77 -12.50 0.51
N MET A 678 -0.02 -11.66 1.16
CA MET A 678 0.46 -10.80 2.26
C MET A 678 1.04 -11.64 3.40
N ASP A 679 0.34 -12.71 3.77
CA ASP A 679 0.79 -13.63 4.81
C ASP A 679 2.08 -14.37 4.40
N ALA A 680 2.17 -14.80 3.13
CA ALA A 680 3.39 -15.40 2.61
C ALA A 680 4.59 -14.44 2.71
N VAL A 681 4.41 -13.17 2.39
CA VAL A 681 5.46 -12.14 2.53
C VAL A 681 5.90 -11.99 4.00
N ILE A 682 4.95 -11.96 4.95
CA ILE A 682 5.26 -11.86 6.39
C ILE A 682 6.00 -13.11 6.87
N GLN A 683 5.60 -14.31 6.44
CA GLN A 683 6.30 -15.56 6.78
C GLN A 683 7.73 -15.60 6.22
N ILE A 684 7.97 -14.96 5.07
CA ILE A 684 9.30 -14.84 4.47
C ILE A 684 10.13 -13.76 5.19
N LEU A 685 9.51 -12.66 5.64
CA LEU A 685 10.19 -11.50 6.22
C LEU A 685 9.72 -11.18 7.67
N PRO A 686 9.67 -12.15 8.60
CA PRO A 686 9.00 -11.96 9.89
C PRO A 686 9.74 -10.99 10.82
N ALA A 687 11.04 -10.77 10.59
CA ALA A 687 11.80 -9.76 11.32
C ALA A 687 11.48 -8.33 10.87
N PHE A 688 10.99 -8.14 9.64
CA PHE A 688 10.79 -6.83 9.02
C PHE A 688 9.33 -6.40 9.00
N TYR A 689 8.40 -7.35 8.95
CA TYR A 689 6.96 -7.12 8.91
C TYR A 689 6.25 -8.05 9.89
N ARG A 690 5.19 -7.55 10.52
CA ARG A 690 4.27 -8.35 11.32
C ARG A 690 2.84 -7.92 11.09
N TRP A 691 1.92 -8.87 11.13
CA TRP A 691 0.51 -8.53 11.33
C TRP A 691 0.35 -7.69 12.62
N GLY A 692 -0.44 -6.64 12.53
CA GLY A 692 -0.68 -5.68 13.58
C GLY A 692 -2.03 -5.02 13.39
N THR A 693 -2.27 -3.92 14.11
CA THR A 693 -3.54 -3.20 14.06
C THR A 693 -3.34 -1.74 13.71
N VAL A 694 -4.44 -1.03 13.45
CA VAL A 694 -4.39 0.43 13.26
C VAL A 694 -3.77 1.15 14.47
N SER A 695 -3.96 0.64 15.69
CA SER A 695 -3.31 1.21 16.88
C SER A 695 -1.79 1.13 16.80
N ASP A 696 -1.22 0.03 16.30
CA ASP A 696 0.23 -0.08 16.15
C ASP A 696 0.76 0.99 15.18
N VAL A 697 0.01 1.30 14.13
CA VAL A 697 0.38 2.35 13.16
C VAL A 697 0.23 3.73 13.80
N MET A 698 -0.84 3.97 14.56
CA MET A 698 -1.03 5.23 15.27
C MET A 698 0.07 5.47 16.32
N ASP A 699 0.44 4.45 17.09
CA ASP A 699 1.55 4.49 18.05
C ASP A 699 2.85 4.93 17.35
N ARG A 700 3.13 4.37 16.16
CA ARG A 700 4.33 4.71 15.38
C ARG A 700 4.33 6.14 14.85
N ILE A 701 3.16 6.68 14.48
CA ILE A 701 3.04 8.07 14.05
C ILE A 701 3.27 9.01 15.23
N GLU A 702 2.70 8.71 16.39
CA GLU A 702 2.91 9.49 17.62
C GLU A 702 4.37 9.47 18.09
N GLU A 703 5.05 8.32 18.01
CA GLU A 703 6.48 8.20 18.33
C GLU A 703 7.39 9.11 17.46
N GLU A 704 6.94 9.47 16.26
CA GLU A 704 7.70 10.29 15.30
C GLU A 704 7.30 11.77 15.27
N ALA A 705 6.18 12.13 15.89
CA ALA A 705 5.62 13.48 15.91
C ALA A 705 6.23 14.33 17.03
#